data_AF-A0A6N8GLH2-F1
#
_entry.id   AF-A0A6N8GLH2-F1
#
_cell.length_a   1.000
_cell.length_b   1.000
_cell.length_c   1.000
_cell.angle_alpha   90.00
_cell.angle_beta   90.00
_cell.angle_gamma   90.00
#
_symmetry.space_group_name_H-M   'P 1'
#
loop_
_entity.id
_entity.type
_entity.pdbx_description
1 polymer ?
#
loop_
_entity_poly.entity_id
_entity_poly.type
_entity_poly.pdbx_seq_one_letter_code
_entity_poly.pdbx_strand_id
1 'polypeptide(L)'
;MDTPQVFRFEELGMADVARVGGKNASLGEMVRELTARGVRVPGGFATSADAYRAYVAANAIGPALRERLEEHRAGRATLRETGAAIRALFLRGEFPEDTARQIRRAYRELSARTGRADLSVAVRSSATAEDLPDASFAGQQETYLHVVGEEQLLAACRRCYASLFTDRAISYRELKGFDHLTIALSVGVQEMVRADLGASGVMFSIDTETGFPHVAVISAAWGLGETVVQGTVDPDKYLVFKPLLDVAEAPVVERTRGAKLHKLVHDPHAPAGTRLEETSPAERAAWVLDDADVLRLGRWAALVEEHYGRPMDMEWAKDGPTGELFLLQARPETVQVGRSATRFTIHHLRRKGRVLAVGSAVGDAVAGGPACVVRTAADIESFRDGAVLVTEMTDPDWVPVMKRAAGIVTDHGGPTSHAAIVSRELGLPAVVGTGDASRRVTDGQELTVSCAEGDRGTVYEGLLPFTVEEVDLGALPGTRTAVMVNVASPAAAFRWWRLPADGVGLARMEFVVNNIVRVHPMALVHPERVADAEDRRRIAELTAGFPDGPEYFVQTLALGLAKLAAPYHPRPVVVRLSDFKTNEYAHLVGGAAFEEAEENPMLGFRGASRYYDPRYREGFALECRALRRVRERIGFDNVVVMVPFCRTVAEADRVLATMAEHGLERGRHGLKVYMMCEIPSNVVLAEQFATRFDGFSIGSNDLTQLVLGVDRDAEALRALFDERDEAVTRMISEAIRKAHAAGIPIGICGQGPSNHPDFAEFLVREGIDSISLNPDSFLRTVRRIAETEQRIGHDPAGRRRATMES
;
A
#
# COMPACT_ATOMS: atom_id res chain seq x y z
N MET A 1 11.84 52.16 -6.78
CA MET A 1 12.26 50.89 -6.17
C MET A 1 11.57 49.82 -6.98
N ASP A 2 12.33 49.00 -7.71
CA ASP A 2 11.77 47.94 -8.54
C ASP A 2 11.09 46.91 -7.62
N THR A 3 9.80 46.63 -7.85
CA THR A 3 9.06 45.63 -7.10
C THR A 3 9.68 44.26 -7.38
N PRO A 4 10.12 43.49 -6.36
CA PRO A 4 10.76 42.20 -6.59
C PRO A 4 9.79 41.23 -7.28
N GLN A 5 10.25 40.64 -8.39
CA GLN A 5 9.49 39.72 -9.25
C GLN A 5 10.01 38.28 -9.15
N VAL A 6 11.16 38.08 -8.50
CA VAL A 6 11.82 36.77 -8.35
C VAL A 6 12.20 36.58 -6.89
N PHE A 7 11.95 35.38 -6.36
CA PHE A 7 12.15 35.04 -4.96
C PHE A 7 12.82 33.69 -4.82
N ARG A 8 13.81 33.57 -3.95
CA ARG A 8 14.46 32.28 -3.66
C ARG A 8 13.50 31.41 -2.87
N PHE A 9 13.63 30.09 -2.99
CA PHE A 9 12.79 29.19 -2.20
C PHE A 9 12.92 29.41 -0.69
N GLU A 10 14.10 29.81 -0.20
CA GLU A 10 14.29 30.14 1.22
C GLU A 10 13.44 31.34 1.72
N GLU A 11 12.91 32.15 0.80
CA GLU A 11 12.15 33.37 1.09
C GLU A 11 10.62 33.16 0.98
N LEU A 12 10.19 31.92 0.73
CA LEU A 12 8.81 31.56 0.44
C LEU A 12 8.26 30.59 1.50
N GLY A 13 6.93 30.51 1.61
CA GLY A 13 6.24 29.43 2.29
C GLY A 13 4.76 29.36 1.94
N MET A 14 3.98 28.60 2.70
CA MET A 14 2.56 28.35 2.38
C MET A 14 1.67 29.62 2.41
N ALA A 15 2.11 30.70 3.05
CA ALA A 15 1.41 31.99 2.99
C ALA A 15 1.53 32.70 1.62
N ASP A 16 2.49 32.30 0.78
CA ASP A 16 2.79 32.94 -0.50
C ASP A 16 2.07 32.29 -1.71
N VAL A 17 1.11 31.38 -1.49
CA VAL A 17 0.39 30.67 -2.58
C VAL A 17 -0.21 31.64 -3.61
N ALA A 18 -0.80 32.74 -3.16
CA ALA A 18 -1.37 33.75 -4.08
C ALA A 18 -0.30 34.46 -4.94
N ARG A 19 0.95 34.48 -4.47
CA ARG A 19 2.08 35.17 -5.11
C ARG A 19 2.92 34.26 -5.99
N VAL A 20 3.12 32.99 -5.62
CA VAL A 20 4.00 32.06 -6.35
C VAL A 20 3.32 30.75 -6.75
N GLY A 21 2.03 30.59 -6.50
CA GLY A 21 1.33 29.33 -6.74
C GLY A 21 1.63 28.27 -5.68
N GLY A 22 0.83 27.21 -5.71
CA GLY A 22 0.84 26.13 -4.72
C GLY A 22 2.16 25.39 -4.59
N LYS A 23 2.67 24.88 -5.72
CA LYS A 23 3.92 24.10 -5.78
C LYS A 23 5.13 24.88 -5.29
N ASN A 24 5.31 26.12 -5.73
CA ASN A 24 6.47 26.92 -5.32
C ASN A 24 6.37 27.36 -3.85
N ALA A 25 5.16 27.62 -3.35
CA ALA A 25 4.94 27.88 -1.94
C ALA A 25 5.29 26.66 -1.07
N SER A 26 4.86 25.47 -1.49
CA SER A 26 5.21 24.19 -0.84
C SER A 26 6.71 23.90 -0.88
N LEU A 27 7.37 24.13 -2.03
CA LEU A 27 8.83 24.02 -2.15
C LEU A 27 9.56 24.94 -1.16
N GLY A 28 9.13 26.20 -1.08
CA GLY A 28 9.71 27.16 -0.14
C GLY A 28 9.50 26.75 1.32
N GLU A 29 8.30 26.28 1.64
CA GLU A 29 7.95 25.76 2.97
C GLU A 29 8.87 24.59 3.37
N MET A 30 9.08 23.61 2.48
CA MET A 30 9.97 22.49 2.75
C MET A 30 11.43 22.92 2.90
N VAL A 31 11.91 23.82 2.04
CA VAL A 31 13.29 24.37 2.13
C VAL A 31 13.49 25.07 3.47
N ARG A 32 12.53 25.89 3.90
CA ARG A 32 12.63 26.70 5.13
C ARG A 32 12.53 25.85 6.40
N GLU A 33 11.57 24.93 6.46
CA GLU A 33 11.20 24.24 7.70
C GLU A 33 11.81 22.83 7.82
N LEU A 34 12.01 22.12 6.71
CA LEU A 34 12.40 20.71 6.74
C LEU A 34 13.89 20.48 6.49
N THR A 35 14.59 21.43 5.87
CA THR A 35 16.05 21.32 5.65
C THR A 35 16.82 21.18 6.96
N ALA A 36 16.45 21.96 7.97
CA ALA A 36 17.05 21.86 9.31
C ALA A 36 16.76 20.52 10.01
N ARG A 37 15.71 19.81 9.57
CA ARG A 37 15.31 18.48 10.07
C ARG A 37 15.87 17.33 9.21
N GLY A 38 16.74 17.62 8.25
CA GLY A 38 17.46 16.62 7.45
C GLY A 38 16.76 16.20 6.15
N VAL A 39 15.65 16.84 5.77
CA VAL A 39 15.07 16.68 4.43
C VAL A 39 15.87 17.52 3.44
N ARG A 40 16.29 16.93 2.30
CA ARG A 40 17.03 17.68 1.29
C ARG A 40 16.11 18.06 0.15
N VAL A 41 16.00 19.35 -0.11
CA VAL A 41 15.25 19.89 -1.25
C VAL A 41 16.23 20.62 -2.16
N PRO A 42 16.24 20.36 -3.48
CA PRO A 42 17.12 21.07 -4.39
C PRO A 42 16.81 22.58 -4.37
N GLY A 43 17.87 23.39 -4.35
CA GLY A 43 17.75 24.84 -4.30
C GLY A 43 17.12 25.42 -5.57
N GLY A 44 16.67 26.67 -5.48
CA GLY A 44 16.04 27.34 -6.62
C GLY A 44 15.34 28.64 -6.28
N PHE A 45 14.57 29.13 -7.23
CA PHE A 45 13.81 30.38 -7.12
C PHE A 45 12.51 30.30 -7.93
N ALA A 46 11.56 31.18 -7.63
CA ALA A 46 10.30 31.30 -8.34
C ALA A 46 10.08 32.73 -8.84
N THR A 47 9.46 32.87 -10.02
CA THR A 47 8.88 34.15 -10.46
C THR A 47 7.54 34.39 -9.78
N SER A 48 7.13 35.63 -9.60
CA SER A 48 5.81 35.95 -9.03
C SER A 48 4.68 35.87 -10.08
N ALA A 49 3.45 35.77 -9.60
CA ALA A 49 2.24 36.00 -10.37
C ALA A 49 2.22 37.40 -11.02
N ASP A 50 2.81 38.40 -10.36
CA ASP A 50 2.95 39.75 -10.91
C ASP A 50 3.93 39.80 -12.08
N ALA A 51 4.96 38.94 -12.10
CA ALA A 51 5.90 38.84 -13.21
C ALA A 51 5.20 38.34 -14.47
N TYR A 52 4.26 37.40 -14.31
CA TYR A 52 3.37 36.95 -15.38
C TYR A 52 2.43 38.07 -15.84
N ARG A 53 1.78 38.78 -14.92
CA ARG A 53 0.89 39.92 -15.27
C ARG A 53 1.65 41.02 -16.02
N ALA A 54 2.88 41.33 -15.58
CA ALA A 54 3.76 42.29 -16.25
C ALA A 54 4.15 41.82 -17.65
N TYR A 55 4.43 40.53 -17.84
CA TYR A 55 4.70 39.93 -19.15
C TYR A 55 3.50 40.05 -20.10
N VAL A 56 2.30 39.72 -19.61
CA VAL A 56 1.04 39.83 -20.38
C VAL A 56 0.77 41.28 -20.80
N ALA A 57 1.00 42.24 -19.89
CA ALA A 57 0.80 43.66 -20.14
C ALA A 57 1.81 44.22 -21.15
N ALA A 58 3.11 43.95 -20.97
CA ALA A 58 4.17 44.46 -21.82
C ALA A 58 4.06 43.99 -23.28
N ASN A 59 3.49 42.80 -23.50
CA ASN A 59 3.31 42.21 -24.82
C ASN A 59 1.89 42.39 -25.39
N ALA A 60 1.03 43.18 -24.73
CA ALA A 60 -0.37 43.39 -25.11
C ALA A 60 -1.15 42.09 -25.38
N ILE A 61 -0.87 41.03 -24.63
CA ILE A 61 -1.46 39.69 -24.84
C ILE A 61 -2.93 39.66 -24.42
N GLY A 62 -3.29 40.37 -23.34
CA GLY A 62 -4.64 40.33 -22.77
C GLY A 62 -5.79 40.60 -23.76
N PRO A 63 -5.75 41.71 -24.54
CA PRO A 63 -6.78 42.00 -25.55
C PRO A 63 -6.87 40.92 -26.64
N ALA A 64 -5.73 40.50 -27.21
CA ALA A 64 -5.69 39.48 -28.25
C ALA A 64 -6.18 38.11 -27.74
N LEU A 65 -5.86 37.77 -26.50
CA LEU A 65 -6.32 36.55 -25.85
C LEU A 65 -7.84 36.52 -25.71
N ARG A 66 -8.44 37.64 -25.28
CA ARG A 66 -9.90 37.78 -25.17
C ARG A 66 -10.57 37.62 -26.52
N GLU A 67 -10.03 38.27 -27.56
CA GLU A 67 -10.56 38.16 -28.92
C GLU A 67 -10.57 36.70 -29.41
N ARG A 68 -9.47 35.96 -29.24
CA ARG A 68 -9.40 34.55 -29.66
C ARG A 68 -10.37 33.65 -28.90
N LEU A 69 -10.55 33.86 -27.60
CA LEU A 69 -11.53 33.11 -26.82
C LEU A 69 -12.97 33.43 -27.25
N GLU A 70 -13.29 34.68 -27.55
CA GLU A 70 -14.61 35.06 -28.07
C GLU A 70 -14.87 34.54 -29.49
N GLU A 71 -13.85 34.46 -30.34
CA GLU A 71 -13.93 33.77 -31.64
C GLU A 71 -14.27 32.29 -31.47
N HIS A 72 -13.64 31.63 -30.51
CA HIS A 72 -13.94 30.24 -30.17
C HIS A 72 -15.38 30.06 -29.68
N ARG A 73 -15.81 30.87 -28.70
CA ARG A 73 -17.17 30.85 -28.14
C ARG A 73 -18.24 31.13 -29.19
N ALA A 74 -17.93 31.99 -30.16
CA ALA A 74 -18.80 32.29 -31.30
C ALA A 74 -18.77 31.20 -32.39
N GLY A 75 -18.02 30.12 -32.22
CA GLY A 75 -17.89 29.03 -33.19
C GLY A 75 -17.10 29.40 -34.46
N ARG A 76 -16.36 30.52 -34.44
CA ARG A 76 -15.58 31.02 -35.58
C ARG A 76 -14.17 30.43 -35.67
N ALA A 77 -13.70 29.79 -34.60
CA ALA A 77 -12.42 29.07 -34.55
C ALA A 77 -12.55 27.81 -33.69
N THR A 78 -11.80 26.77 -34.06
CA THR A 78 -11.73 25.55 -33.25
C THR A 78 -10.91 25.78 -31.97
N LEU A 79 -11.10 24.94 -30.95
CA LEU A 79 -10.32 25.00 -29.71
C LEU A 79 -8.82 24.87 -29.98
N ARG A 80 -8.44 23.98 -30.90
CA ARG A 80 -7.05 23.73 -31.28
C ARG A 80 -6.41 24.95 -31.95
N GLU A 81 -7.12 25.60 -32.87
CA GLU A 81 -6.65 26.84 -33.51
C GLU A 81 -6.53 27.98 -32.50
N THR A 82 -7.50 28.10 -31.61
CA THR A 82 -7.54 29.10 -30.54
C THR A 82 -6.36 28.90 -29.57
N GLY A 83 -6.17 27.68 -29.07
CA GLY A 83 -5.07 27.32 -28.19
C GLY A 83 -3.70 27.56 -28.84
N ALA A 84 -3.51 27.12 -30.09
CA ALA A 84 -2.28 27.36 -30.83
C ALA A 84 -1.99 28.85 -31.04
N ALA A 85 -3.01 29.64 -31.40
CA ALA A 85 -2.89 31.09 -31.58
C ALA A 85 -2.52 31.79 -30.27
N ILE A 86 -3.16 31.44 -29.15
CA ILE A 86 -2.85 32.01 -27.84
C ILE A 86 -1.43 31.63 -27.41
N ARG A 87 -1.03 30.36 -27.53
CA ARG A 87 0.33 29.91 -27.20
C ARG A 87 1.38 30.65 -28.01
N ALA A 88 1.12 30.90 -29.30
CA ALA A 88 2.03 31.67 -30.15
C ALA A 88 2.24 33.12 -29.65
N LEU A 89 1.23 33.75 -29.04
CA LEU A 89 1.39 35.08 -28.43
C LEU A 89 2.41 35.05 -27.29
N PHE A 90 2.33 34.06 -26.41
CA PHE A 90 3.27 33.88 -25.30
C PHE A 90 4.67 33.47 -25.77
N LEU A 91 4.79 32.68 -26.84
CA LEU A 91 6.11 32.26 -27.33
C LEU A 91 6.87 33.41 -28.02
N ARG A 92 6.16 34.35 -28.64
CA ARG A 92 6.74 35.52 -29.34
C ARG A 92 6.99 36.72 -28.43
N GLY A 93 6.37 36.78 -27.26
CA GLY A 93 6.54 37.91 -26.35
C GLY A 93 7.93 37.97 -25.71
N GLU A 94 8.35 39.15 -25.32
CA GLU A 94 9.61 39.39 -24.63
C GLU A 94 9.39 39.69 -23.14
N PHE A 95 10.31 39.25 -22.29
CA PHE A 95 10.26 39.60 -20.88
C PHE A 95 10.55 41.09 -20.71
N PRO A 96 9.82 41.82 -19.84
CA PRO A 96 10.24 43.14 -19.41
C PRO A 96 11.70 43.09 -18.92
N GLU A 97 12.51 44.06 -19.33
CA GLU A 97 13.96 44.06 -19.06
C GLU A 97 14.27 43.88 -17.57
N ASP A 98 13.46 44.47 -16.69
CA ASP A 98 13.64 44.32 -15.25
C ASP A 98 13.42 42.87 -14.78
N THR A 99 12.31 42.24 -15.18
CA THR A 99 12.02 40.83 -14.88
C THR A 99 13.10 39.91 -15.45
N ALA A 100 13.55 40.15 -16.69
CA ALA A 100 14.60 39.36 -17.32
C ALA A 100 15.93 39.46 -16.55
N ARG A 101 16.31 40.68 -16.12
CA ARG A 101 17.50 40.89 -15.27
C ARG A 101 17.40 40.17 -13.94
N GLN A 102 16.24 40.20 -13.28
CA GLN A 102 16.02 39.50 -12.01
C GLN A 102 16.14 37.98 -12.17
N ILE A 103 15.56 37.40 -13.23
CA ILE A 103 15.67 35.96 -13.53
C ILE A 103 17.12 35.57 -13.80
N ARG A 104 17.83 36.32 -14.67
CA ARG A 104 19.25 36.05 -14.98
C ARG A 104 20.14 36.17 -13.74
N ARG A 105 19.90 37.17 -12.91
CA ARG A 105 20.62 37.35 -11.64
C ARG A 105 20.39 36.17 -10.70
N ALA A 106 19.15 35.75 -10.48
CA ALA A 106 18.83 34.62 -9.63
C ALA A 106 19.46 33.31 -10.13
N TYR A 107 19.49 33.10 -11.47
CA TYR A 107 20.16 31.97 -12.08
C TYR A 107 21.68 31.98 -11.83
N ARG A 108 22.36 33.11 -12.04
CA ARG A 108 23.80 33.25 -11.75
C ARG A 108 24.12 33.01 -10.27
N GLU A 109 23.28 33.53 -9.38
CA GLU A 109 23.45 33.33 -7.94
C GLU A 109 23.27 31.84 -7.56
N LEU A 110 22.30 31.14 -8.16
CA LEU A 110 22.10 29.70 -7.98
C LEU A 110 23.31 28.88 -8.51
N SER A 111 23.78 29.20 -9.73
CA SER A 111 25.00 28.63 -10.32
C SER A 111 26.23 28.83 -9.42
N ALA A 112 26.42 30.03 -8.89
CA ALA A 112 27.55 30.34 -8.02
C ALA A 112 27.52 29.54 -6.70
N ARG A 113 26.34 29.37 -6.09
CA ARG A 113 26.18 28.60 -4.83
C ARG A 113 26.49 27.11 -4.99
N THR A 114 26.21 26.55 -6.16
CA THR A 114 26.49 25.15 -6.49
C THR A 114 27.91 24.93 -7.03
N GLY A 115 28.68 26.00 -7.24
CA GLY A 115 30.02 25.93 -7.81
C GLY A 115 30.06 25.54 -9.29
N ARG A 116 28.94 25.68 -10.02
CA ARG A 116 28.79 25.30 -11.44
C ARG A 116 28.38 26.52 -12.26
N ALA A 117 29.19 26.93 -13.23
CA ALA A 117 28.91 28.12 -14.04
C ALA A 117 27.58 28.00 -14.82
N ASP A 118 27.37 26.85 -15.46
CA ASP A 118 26.18 26.54 -16.27
C ASP A 118 25.34 25.45 -15.61
N LEU A 119 24.75 25.77 -14.46
CA LEU A 119 23.92 24.81 -13.72
C LEU A 119 22.70 24.38 -14.55
N SER A 120 22.51 23.07 -14.67
CA SER A 120 21.31 22.50 -15.27
C SER A 120 20.13 22.64 -14.31
N VAL A 121 19.01 23.19 -14.79
CA VAL A 121 17.81 23.45 -13.97
C VAL A 121 16.55 22.83 -14.59
N ALA A 122 15.62 22.44 -13.72
CA ALA A 122 14.24 22.14 -14.08
C ALA A 122 13.40 23.43 -14.00
N VAL A 123 12.60 23.68 -15.02
CA VAL A 123 11.70 24.83 -15.11
C VAL A 123 10.27 24.32 -15.08
N ARG A 124 9.56 24.64 -14.00
CA ARG A 124 8.24 24.10 -13.66
C ARG A 124 7.21 25.22 -13.52
N SER A 125 6.01 24.89 -13.93
CA SER A 125 4.83 25.74 -13.83
C SER A 125 4.15 25.54 -12.46
N SER A 126 3.73 26.65 -11.85
CA SER A 126 2.95 26.66 -10.60
C SER A 126 1.84 27.71 -10.69
N ALA A 127 0.59 27.27 -10.80
CA ALA A 127 -0.53 28.20 -10.95
C ALA A 127 -1.10 28.62 -9.58
N THR A 128 -1.63 29.84 -9.50
CA THR A 128 -2.24 30.38 -8.27
C THR A 128 -3.57 29.71 -7.90
N ALA A 129 -4.17 28.95 -8.82
CA ALA A 129 -5.44 28.27 -8.67
C ALA A 129 -5.31 26.73 -8.70
N GLU A 130 -4.08 26.21 -8.66
CA GLU A 130 -3.78 24.79 -8.86
C GLU A 130 -4.29 23.87 -7.74
N ASP A 131 -4.42 24.39 -6.52
CA ASP A 131 -4.77 23.64 -5.31
C ASP A 131 -6.19 23.93 -4.80
N LEU A 132 -7.09 24.45 -5.66
CA LEU A 132 -8.48 24.62 -5.26
C LEU A 132 -9.13 23.24 -4.99
N PRO A 133 -9.91 23.06 -3.90
CA PRO A 133 -10.46 21.76 -3.48
C PRO A 133 -11.22 20.99 -4.57
N ASP A 134 -11.82 21.70 -5.53
CA ASP A 134 -12.61 21.13 -6.63
C ASP A 134 -11.87 21.09 -7.98
N ALA A 135 -10.55 21.37 -7.99
CA ALA A 135 -9.76 21.48 -9.21
C ALA A 135 -8.38 20.82 -9.12
N SER A 136 -8.34 19.50 -9.35
CA SER A 136 -7.08 18.80 -9.64
C SER A 136 -6.62 19.11 -11.07
N PHE A 137 -5.62 19.99 -11.20
CA PHE A 137 -4.94 20.29 -12.47
C PHE A 137 -3.78 19.30 -12.77
N ALA A 138 -3.78 18.12 -12.12
CA ALA A 138 -2.69 17.16 -12.21
C ALA A 138 -2.32 16.81 -13.67
N GLY A 139 -1.02 16.92 -13.98
CA GLY A 139 -0.47 16.59 -15.29
C GLY A 139 -0.88 17.51 -16.45
N GLN A 140 -1.48 18.69 -16.21
CA GLN A 140 -1.89 19.62 -17.28
C GLN A 140 -0.80 20.57 -17.77
N GLN A 141 0.25 20.79 -16.97
CA GLN A 141 1.22 21.85 -17.21
C GLN A 141 2.60 21.29 -17.54
N GLU A 142 3.31 21.96 -18.44
CA GLU A 142 4.59 21.48 -18.96
C GLU A 142 5.72 21.73 -17.95
N THR A 143 6.62 20.76 -17.84
CA THR A 143 7.90 20.84 -17.13
C THR A 143 9.02 20.68 -18.15
N TYR A 144 10.01 21.56 -18.09
CA TYR A 144 11.20 21.47 -18.94
C TYR A 144 12.39 21.08 -18.10
N LEU A 145 13.01 19.96 -18.43
CA LEU A 145 14.16 19.41 -17.71
C LEU A 145 15.46 19.78 -18.43
N HIS A 146 16.56 19.75 -17.68
CA HIS A 146 17.91 19.99 -18.20
C HIS A 146 18.13 21.31 -18.96
N VAL A 147 17.49 22.39 -18.51
CA VAL A 147 17.68 23.72 -19.11
C VAL A 147 19.02 24.30 -18.67
N VAL A 148 19.85 24.73 -19.63
CA VAL A 148 21.20 25.24 -19.36
C VAL A 148 21.40 26.59 -20.04
N GLY A 149 21.86 27.57 -19.26
CA GLY A 149 22.14 28.92 -19.74
C GLY A 149 20.94 29.87 -19.68
N GLU A 150 21.24 31.16 -19.56
CA GLU A 150 20.27 32.23 -19.31
C GLU A 150 19.21 32.36 -20.41
N GLU A 151 19.61 32.24 -21.68
CA GLU A 151 18.69 32.40 -22.82
C GLU A 151 17.72 31.22 -22.94
N GLN A 152 18.21 29.99 -22.71
CA GLN A 152 17.35 28.81 -22.68
C GLN A 152 16.40 28.85 -21.48
N LEU A 153 16.85 29.37 -20.34
CA LEU A 153 16.01 29.57 -19.16
C LEU A 153 14.85 30.53 -19.45
N LEU A 154 15.12 31.69 -20.05
CA LEU A 154 14.05 32.62 -20.45
C LEU A 154 13.11 32.00 -21.48
N ALA A 155 13.64 31.23 -22.45
CA ALA A 155 12.81 30.50 -23.39
C ALA A 155 11.92 29.45 -22.71
N ALA A 156 12.44 28.69 -21.75
CA ALA A 156 11.66 27.73 -20.96
C ALA A 156 10.58 28.44 -20.12
N CYS A 157 10.88 29.59 -19.51
CA CYS A 157 9.88 30.38 -18.78
C CYS A 157 8.72 30.85 -19.69
N ARG A 158 9.01 31.29 -20.93
CA ARG A 158 7.97 31.63 -21.92
C ARG A 158 7.11 30.43 -22.27
N ARG A 159 7.73 29.27 -22.47
CA ARG A 159 7.00 28.03 -22.75
C ARG A 159 6.11 27.62 -21.57
N CYS A 160 6.56 27.78 -20.31
CA CYS A 160 5.71 27.59 -19.14
C CYS A 160 4.49 28.52 -19.17
N TYR A 161 4.67 29.82 -19.44
CA TYR A 161 3.53 30.75 -19.57
C TYR A 161 2.56 30.34 -20.69
N ALA A 162 3.07 29.86 -21.83
CA ALA A 162 2.25 29.33 -22.91
C ALA A 162 1.48 28.06 -22.50
N SER A 163 2.07 27.19 -21.67
CA SER A 163 1.42 25.95 -21.20
C SER A 163 0.14 26.19 -20.40
N LEU A 164 -0.06 27.39 -19.86
CA LEU A 164 -1.32 27.79 -19.24
C LEU A 164 -2.49 27.78 -20.26
N PHE A 165 -2.23 27.75 -21.56
CA PHE A 165 -3.22 27.77 -22.64
C PHE A 165 -3.09 26.57 -23.58
N THR A 166 -2.76 25.40 -23.04
CA THR A 166 -3.03 24.13 -23.75
C THR A 166 -4.52 23.99 -24.01
N ASP A 167 -4.88 23.25 -25.05
CA ASP A 167 -6.27 23.05 -25.46
C ASP A 167 -7.10 22.49 -24.28
N ARG A 168 -6.49 21.55 -23.54
CA ARG A 168 -7.00 20.97 -22.30
C ARG A 168 -7.23 22.00 -21.19
N ALA A 169 -6.24 22.85 -20.91
CA ALA A 169 -6.36 23.88 -19.87
C ALA A 169 -7.42 24.93 -20.22
N ILE A 170 -7.60 25.25 -21.50
CA ILE A 170 -8.68 26.15 -21.94
C ILE A 170 -10.04 25.49 -21.69
N SER A 171 -10.28 24.29 -22.24
CA SER A 171 -11.56 23.58 -22.08
C SER A 171 -11.94 23.37 -20.61
N TYR A 172 -10.97 22.96 -19.79
CA TYR A 172 -11.20 22.74 -18.36
C TYR A 172 -11.71 23.99 -17.63
N ARG A 173 -11.12 25.15 -17.92
CA ARG A 173 -11.51 26.42 -17.28
C ARG A 173 -12.88 26.89 -17.75
N GLU A 174 -13.21 26.72 -19.02
CA GLU A 174 -14.56 27.03 -19.51
C GLU A 174 -15.61 26.16 -18.83
N LEU A 175 -15.37 24.84 -18.71
CA LEU A 175 -16.27 23.91 -18.02
C LEU A 175 -16.49 24.26 -16.55
N LYS A 176 -15.47 24.81 -15.87
CA LYS A 176 -15.53 25.24 -14.47
C LYS A 176 -16.00 26.68 -14.29
N GLY A 177 -16.20 27.44 -15.38
CA GLY A 177 -16.58 28.85 -15.34
C GLY A 177 -15.49 29.79 -14.82
N PHE A 178 -14.21 29.40 -14.90
CA PHE A 178 -13.10 30.27 -14.48
C PHE A 178 -12.72 31.26 -15.58
N ASP A 179 -12.52 32.53 -15.23
CA ASP A 179 -12.01 33.52 -16.18
C ASP A 179 -10.52 33.29 -16.45
N HIS A 180 -10.19 33.00 -17.71
CA HIS A 180 -8.83 32.78 -18.21
C HIS A 180 -7.87 33.94 -17.90
N LEU A 181 -8.36 35.18 -17.75
CA LEU A 181 -7.54 36.36 -17.48
C LEU A 181 -7.23 36.57 -15.99
N THR A 182 -7.96 35.90 -15.09
CA THR A 182 -7.78 36.09 -13.63
C THR A 182 -6.63 35.25 -13.07
N ILE A 183 -6.33 34.13 -13.71
CA ILE A 183 -5.31 33.17 -13.30
C ILE A 183 -3.93 33.66 -13.73
N ALA A 184 -2.99 33.63 -12.79
CA ALA A 184 -1.58 33.89 -13.07
C ALA A 184 -0.76 32.62 -12.86
N LEU A 185 0.39 32.56 -13.53
CA LEU A 185 1.34 31.46 -13.42
C LEU A 185 2.66 31.97 -12.86
N SER A 186 3.16 31.29 -11.84
CA SER A 186 4.53 31.39 -11.37
C SER A 186 5.39 30.33 -12.05
N VAL A 187 6.65 30.63 -12.30
CA VAL A 187 7.64 29.67 -12.82
C VAL A 187 8.65 29.38 -11.71
N GLY A 188 8.69 28.13 -11.27
CA GLY A 188 9.72 27.60 -10.39
C GLY A 188 10.92 27.13 -11.20
N VAL A 189 12.11 27.58 -10.82
CA VAL A 189 13.40 27.20 -11.39
C VAL A 189 14.18 26.50 -10.30
N GLN A 190 14.38 25.20 -10.45
CA GLN A 190 14.97 24.34 -9.45
C GLN A 190 16.22 23.65 -10.00
N GLU A 191 17.25 23.48 -9.17
CA GLU A 191 18.43 22.67 -9.51
C GLU A 191 18.02 21.27 -10.01
N MET A 192 18.62 20.83 -11.12
CA MET A 192 18.36 19.51 -11.69
C MET A 192 19.13 18.43 -10.95
N VAL A 193 18.42 17.49 -10.35
CA VAL A 193 18.97 16.25 -9.79
C VAL A 193 19.22 15.25 -10.92
N ARG A 194 20.40 14.62 -10.99
CA ARG A 194 20.78 13.68 -12.06
C ARG A 194 20.19 12.29 -11.86
N ALA A 195 18.88 12.22 -11.67
CA ALA A 195 18.13 10.97 -11.56
C ALA A 195 18.11 10.17 -12.88
N ASP A 196 18.39 10.82 -14.02
CA ASP A 196 18.63 10.16 -15.31
C ASP A 196 19.77 9.12 -15.24
N LEU A 197 20.74 9.32 -14.34
CA LEU A 197 21.84 8.39 -14.05
C LEU A 197 21.64 7.61 -12.75
N GLY A 198 20.48 7.76 -12.10
CA GLY A 198 20.17 7.20 -10.81
C GLY A 198 18.74 6.71 -10.78
N ALA A 199 17.99 7.15 -9.78
CA ALA A 199 16.64 6.69 -9.54
C ALA A 199 15.71 7.83 -9.12
N SER A 200 14.42 7.58 -9.21
CA SER A 200 13.41 8.50 -8.70
C SER A 200 12.10 7.76 -8.47
N GLY A 201 11.15 8.47 -7.88
CA GLY A 201 9.81 7.94 -7.75
C GLY A 201 8.92 8.83 -6.90
N VAL A 202 7.86 8.20 -6.39
CA VAL A 202 6.84 8.85 -5.58
C VAL A 202 6.72 8.12 -4.24
N MET A 203 6.30 8.84 -3.21
CA MET A 203 5.97 8.25 -1.93
C MET A 203 4.76 8.91 -1.30
N PHE A 204 3.96 8.11 -0.62
CA PHE A 204 2.78 8.55 0.13
C PHE A 204 3.02 8.29 1.62
N SER A 205 2.62 9.22 2.47
CA SER A 205 2.71 9.04 3.94
C SER A 205 1.61 8.13 4.49
N ILE A 206 0.75 7.57 3.64
CA ILE A 206 -0.39 6.73 3.99
C ILE A 206 -0.51 5.59 2.98
N ASP A 207 -1.11 4.47 3.39
CA ASP A 207 -1.55 3.47 2.41
C ASP A 207 -2.71 4.04 1.57
N THR A 208 -2.45 4.37 0.32
CA THR A 208 -3.44 4.98 -0.58
C THR A 208 -4.62 4.05 -0.92
N GLU A 209 -4.46 2.73 -0.75
CA GLU A 209 -5.48 1.74 -1.05
C GLU A 209 -6.54 1.68 0.07
N THR A 210 -6.11 1.46 1.31
CA THR A 210 -7.01 1.26 2.46
C THR A 210 -7.15 2.48 3.35
N GLY A 211 -6.28 3.49 3.20
CA GLY A 211 -6.17 4.63 4.10
C GLY A 211 -5.51 4.29 5.43
N PHE A 212 -4.72 3.21 5.52
CA PHE A 212 -3.99 2.86 6.74
C PHE A 212 -2.90 3.90 7.02
N PRO A 213 -3.01 4.69 8.12
CA PRO A 213 -2.21 5.90 8.30
C PRO A 213 -0.80 5.64 8.81
N HIS A 214 -0.44 4.42 9.17
CA HIS A 214 0.83 4.13 9.86
C HIS A 214 1.93 3.59 8.94
N VAL A 215 1.73 3.62 7.63
CA VAL A 215 2.75 3.20 6.65
C VAL A 215 3.09 4.32 5.69
N ALA A 216 4.36 4.38 5.27
CA ALA A 216 4.79 5.11 4.10
C ALA A 216 4.90 4.12 2.92
N VAL A 217 4.26 4.45 1.80
CA VAL A 217 4.34 3.67 0.55
C VAL A 217 5.32 4.36 -0.38
N ILE A 218 6.40 3.68 -0.76
CA ILE A 218 7.46 4.23 -1.59
C ILE A 218 7.54 3.43 -2.89
N SER A 219 7.41 4.13 -4.03
CA SER A 219 7.61 3.59 -5.36
C SER A 219 8.94 4.09 -5.94
N ALA A 220 9.72 3.22 -6.58
CA ALA A 220 11.04 3.55 -7.13
C ALA A 220 11.26 2.95 -8.52
N ALA A 221 11.78 3.75 -9.46
CA ALA A 221 12.24 3.29 -10.77
C ALA A 221 13.58 3.95 -11.15
N TRP A 222 14.26 3.38 -12.14
CA TRP A 222 15.48 3.95 -12.72
C TRP A 222 15.14 5.15 -13.62
N GLY A 223 16.04 6.14 -13.66
CA GLY A 223 15.87 7.33 -14.48
C GLY A 223 15.01 8.42 -13.83
N LEU A 224 14.53 9.34 -14.67
CA LEU A 224 13.69 10.49 -14.26
C LEU A 224 12.27 10.06 -13.86
N GLY A 225 11.68 10.76 -12.89
CA GLY A 225 10.47 10.29 -12.17
C GLY A 225 9.17 10.40 -12.92
N GLU A 226 9.18 11.04 -14.09
CA GLU A 226 8.02 11.25 -14.93
C GLU A 226 7.33 9.93 -15.30
N THR A 227 8.10 8.85 -15.54
CA THR A 227 7.55 7.53 -15.87
C THR A 227 6.75 6.91 -14.73
N VAL A 228 7.17 7.15 -13.48
CA VAL A 228 6.46 6.66 -12.29
C VAL A 228 5.19 7.47 -12.06
N VAL A 229 5.27 8.79 -12.17
CA VAL A 229 4.13 9.71 -11.99
C VAL A 229 3.05 9.46 -13.06
N GLN A 230 3.45 9.23 -14.32
CA GLN A 230 2.53 8.90 -15.41
C GLN A 230 2.04 7.45 -15.35
N GLY A 231 2.74 6.57 -14.63
CA GLY A 231 2.41 5.14 -14.55
C GLY A 231 2.77 4.36 -15.81
N THR A 232 3.78 4.81 -16.57
CA THR A 232 4.27 4.14 -17.78
C THR A 232 5.30 3.06 -17.48
N VAL A 233 5.72 2.94 -16.22
CA VAL A 233 6.61 1.88 -15.72
C VAL A 233 6.00 1.22 -14.48
N ASP A 234 6.30 -0.07 -14.30
CA ASP A 234 6.01 -0.80 -13.07
C ASP A 234 7.21 -0.67 -12.10
N PRO A 235 7.12 0.18 -11.05
CA PRO A 235 8.23 0.46 -10.15
C PRO A 235 8.40 -0.62 -9.07
N ASP A 236 9.54 -0.64 -8.41
CA ASP A 236 9.67 -1.31 -7.11
C ASP A 236 8.79 -0.61 -6.08
N LYS A 237 8.16 -1.38 -5.18
CA LYS A 237 7.29 -0.90 -4.10
C LYS A 237 7.86 -1.33 -2.75
N TYR A 238 7.92 -0.39 -1.80
CA TYR A 238 8.35 -0.63 -0.43
C TYR A 238 7.31 -0.05 0.53
N LEU A 239 6.94 -0.79 1.57
CA LEU A 239 6.11 -0.28 2.67
C LEU A 239 6.94 -0.19 3.94
N VAL A 240 7.00 1.00 4.52
CA VAL A 240 7.71 1.26 5.77
C VAL A 240 6.72 1.58 6.87
N PHE A 241 6.75 0.82 7.96
CA PHE A 241 5.88 1.06 9.11
C PHE A 241 6.44 2.20 9.97
N LYS A 242 5.77 3.35 9.91
CA LYS A 242 6.25 4.60 10.50
C LYS A 242 6.42 4.55 12.02
N PRO A 243 5.53 3.92 12.82
CA PRO A 243 5.67 3.90 14.28
C PRO A 243 6.95 3.25 14.81
N LEU A 244 7.64 2.45 13.99
CA LEU A 244 8.87 1.77 14.37
C LEU A 244 10.14 2.37 13.76
N LEU A 245 10.05 3.47 12.98
CA LEU A 245 11.18 4.08 12.26
C LEU A 245 12.37 4.51 13.13
N ASP A 246 12.10 4.86 14.39
CA ASP A 246 13.10 5.37 15.33
C ASP A 246 13.60 4.33 16.34
N VAL A 247 12.90 3.19 16.45
CA VAL A 247 13.19 2.16 17.47
C VAL A 247 13.61 0.82 16.87
N ALA A 248 13.24 0.53 15.63
CA ALA A 248 13.58 -0.70 14.93
C ALA A 248 14.71 -0.48 13.93
N GLU A 249 15.44 -1.54 13.62
CA GLU A 249 16.54 -1.51 12.66
C GLU A 249 16.02 -1.29 11.23
N ALA A 250 14.97 -2.02 10.85
CA ALA A 250 14.41 -1.96 9.50
C ALA A 250 12.90 -2.31 9.49
N PRO A 251 12.01 -1.35 9.84
CA PRO A 251 10.56 -1.57 9.89
C PRO A 251 9.91 -1.61 8.50
N VAL A 252 10.52 -2.33 7.55
CA VAL A 252 9.95 -2.58 6.22
C VAL A 252 9.01 -3.78 6.33
N VAL A 253 7.76 -3.61 5.91
CA VAL A 253 6.71 -4.63 6.01
C VAL A 253 6.28 -5.21 4.66
N GLU A 254 6.72 -4.60 3.55
CA GLU A 254 6.54 -5.14 2.21
C GLU A 254 7.68 -4.71 1.29
N ARG A 255 8.08 -5.61 0.40
CA ARG A 255 8.94 -5.31 -0.76
C ARG A 255 8.42 -6.06 -1.97
N THR A 256 8.14 -5.33 -3.04
CA THR A 256 7.67 -5.90 -4.31
C THR A 256 8.53 -5.34 -5.43
N ARG A 257 9.16 -6.23 -6.21
CA ARG A 257 10.03 -5.82 -7.32
C ARG A 257 9.19 -5.54 -8.55
N GLY A 258 9.34 -4.36 -9.13
CA GLY A 258 8.72 -3.97 -10.38
C GLY A 258 9.48 -4.52 -11.60
N ALA A 259 8.78 -4.62 -12.73
CA ALA A 259 9.39 -5.07 -14.00
C ALA A 259 10.43 -4.08 -14.53
N LYS A 260 10.23 -2.77 -14.26
CA LYS A 260 11.18 -1.69 -14.60
C LYS A 260 11.69 -1.78 -16.04
N LEU A 261 10.80 -1.97 -17.01
CA LEU A 261 11.20 -2.26 -18.40
C LEU A 261 11.89 -1.08 -19.09
N HIS A 262 11.50 0.15 -18.74
CA HIS A 262 12.00 1.37 -19.37
C HIS A 262 12.34 2.42 -18.31
N LYS A 263 13.29 3.29 -18.67
CA LYS A 263 13.71 4.45 -17.88
C LYS A 263 13.78 5.68 -18.77
N LEU A 264 13.49 6.85 -18.21
CA LEU A 264 13.61 8.12 -18.92
C LEU A 264 14.97 8.74 -18.61
N VAL A 265 15.74 9.03 -19.66
CA VAL A 265 17.09 9.59 -19.55
C VAL A 265 17.20 10.92 -20.28
N HIS A 266 18.18 11.74 -19.91
CA HIS A 266 18.46 12.98 -20.61
C HIS A 266 19.00 12.70 -22.02
N ASP A 267 18.46 13.40 -23.02
CA ASP A 267 18.99 13.42 -24.38
C ASP A 267 18.90 14.84 -24.96
N PRO A 268 20.01 15.56 -25.14
CA PRO A 268 20.01 16.92 -25.67
C PRO A 268 19.59 16.99 -27.15
N HIS A 269 19.58 15.86 -27.87
CA HIS A 269 19.15 15.78 -29.26
C HIS A 269 17.66 15.47 -29.42
N ALA A 270 16.99 15.04 -28.36
CA ALA A 270 15.56 14.79 -28.38
C ALA A 270 14.77 16.12 -28.32
N PRO A 271 13.65 16.26 -29.05
CA PRO A 271 12.82 17.48 -29.02
C PRO A 271 12.36 17.88 -27.62
N ALA A 272 12.14 16.91 -26.73
CA ALA A 272 11.74 17.10 -25.33
C ALA A 272 12.93 17.22 -24.35
N GLY A 273 14.17 17.05 -24.82
CA GLY A 273 15.36 16.99 -23.96
C GLY A 273 15.53 15.68 -23.19
N THR A 274 14.66 14.71 -23.41
CA THR A 274 14.66 13.39 -22.78
C THR A 274 14.31 12.31 -23.81
N ARG A 275 14.78 11.08 -23.59
CA ARG A 275 14.37 9.90 -24.36
C ARG A 275 14.07 8.73 -23.45
N LEU A 276 13.13 7.89 -23.88
CA LEU A 276 12.88 6.61 -23.22
C LEU A 276 13.98 5.61 -23.64
N GLU A 277 14.51 4.88 -22.68
CA GLU A 277 15.51 3.83 -22.88
C GLU A 277 15.04 2.52 -22.25
N GLU A 278 15.30 1.40 -22.91
CA GLU A 278 15.11 0.09 -22.29
C GLU A 278 16.11 -0.11 -21.16
N THR A 279 15.59 -0.51 -20.00
CA THR A 279 16.42 -0.85 -18.85
C THR A 279 17.13 -2.17 -19.10
N SER A 280 18.40 -2.28 -18.73
CA SER A 280 19.20 -3.50 -18.92
C SER A 280 18.69 -4.67 -18.05
N PRO A 281 18.98 -5.94 -18.41
CA PRO A 281 18.57 -7.09 -17.59
C PRO A 281 19.08 -7.02 -16.14
N ALA A 282 20.28 -6.46 -15.91
CA ALA A 282 20.84 -6.29 -14.58
C ALA A 282 20.05 -5.26 -13.74
N GLU A 283 19.70 -4.12 -14.33
CA GLU A 283 18.88 -3.09 -13.67
C GLU A 283 17.46 -3.58 -13.37
N ARG A 284 16.86 -4.40 -14.27
CA ARG A 284 15.54 -5.00 -14.03
C ARG A 284 15.56 -5.97 -12.84
N ALA A 285 16.64 -6.75 -12.72
CA ALA A 285 16.81 -7.73 -11.65
C ALA A 285 17.14 -7.09 -10.28
N ALA A 286 17.81 -5.94 -10.29
CA ALA A 286 18.21 -5.22 -9.08
C ALA A 286 17.04 -4.48 -8.40
N TRP A 287 17.18 -4.27 -7.09
CA TRP A 287 16.39 -3.31 -6.34
C TRP A 287 16.90 -1.90 -6.64
N VAL A 288 15.99 -0.96 -6.88
CA VAL A 288 16.32 0.44 -7.15
C VAL A 288 16.90 1.14 -5.94
N LEU A 289 16.41 0.79 -4.75
CA LEU A 289 16.80 1.38 -3.47
C LEU A 289 17.43 0.34 -2.57
N ASP A 290 18.46 0.76 -1.84
CA ASP A 290 18.98 -0.02 -0.72
C ASP A 290 18.18 0.26 0.57
N ASP A 291 18.46 -0.52 1.62
CA ASP A 291 17.76 -0.41 2.90
C ASP A 291 17.92 0.98 3.54
N ALA A 292 19.07 1.62 3.39
CA ALA A 292 19.33 2.93 3.98
C ALA A 292 18.50 4.02 3.28
N ASP A 293 18.36 3.93 1.96
CA ASP A 293 17.49 4.82 1.18
C ASP A 293 16.02 4.64 1.56
N VAL A 294 15.52 3.41 1.64
CA VAL A 294 14.13 3.10 2.00
C VAL A 294 13.79 3.68 3.37
N LEU A 295 14.68 3.51 4.36
CA LEU A 295 14.49 4.06 5.70
C LEU A 295 14.58 5.58 5.73
N ARG A 296 15.47 6.19 4.95
CA ARG A 296 15.58 7.66 4.85
C ARG A 296 14.31 8.26 4.25
N LEU A 297 13.80 7.69 3.16
CA LEU A 297 12.54 8.11 2.55
C LEU A 297 11.35 7.89 3.49
N GLY A 298 11.32 6.76 4.22
CA GLY A 298 10.30 6.51 5.25
C GLY A 298 10.29 7.59 6.35
N ARG A 299 11.47 7.98 6.85
CA ARG A 299 11.60 9.09 7.82
C ARG A 299 11.17 10.42 7.23
N TRP A 300 11.54 10.72 5.99
CA TRP A 300 11.09 11.94 5.32
C TRP A 300 9.57 11.98 5.16
N ALA A 301 8.93 10.87 4.78
CA ALA A 301 7.48 10.79 4.68
C ALA A 301 6.79 11.07 6.02
N ALA A 302 7.30 10.52 7.13
CA ALA A 302 6.78 10.79 8.47
C ALA A 302 6.98 12.26 8.89
N LEU A 303 8.17 12.82 8.66
CA LEU A 303 8.50 14.22 8.99
C LEU A 303 7.65 15.23 8.21
N VAL A 304 7.44 14.98 6.91
CA VAL A 304 6.63 15.85 6.05
C VAL A 304 5.16 15.77 6.50
N GLU A 305 4.62 14.57 6.75
CA GLU A 305 3.25 14.42 7.26
C GLU A 305 3.04 15.13 8.60
N GLU A 306 3.98 14.98 9.54
CA GLU A 306 3.95 15.65 10.85
C GLU A 306 3.91 17.17 10.68
N HIS A 307 4.75 17.72 9.80
CA HIS A 307 4.81 19.17 9.53
C HIS A 307 3.50 19.73 8.99
N TYR A 308 2.90 19.06 8.01
CA TYR A 308 1.66 19.51 7.38
C TYR A 308 0.39 19.09 8.13
N GLY A 309 0.52 18.22 9.13
CA GLY A 309 -0.57 17.71 9.98
C GLY A 309 -1.63 16.90 9.21
N ARG A 310 -1.26 16.33 8.06
CA ARG A 310 -2.17 15.59 7.16
C ARG A 310 -1.39 14.64 6.25
N PRO A 311 -2.03 13.60 5.68
CA PRO A 311 -1.39 12.72 4.72
C PRO A 311 -0.86 13.46 3.48
N MET A 312 0.31 13.04 2.98
CA MET A 312 1.05 13.73 1.92
C MET A 312 1.42 12.79 0.76
N ASP A 313 1.38 13.33 -0.45
CA ASP A 313 1.92 12.81 -1.71
C ASP A 313 3.22 13.56 -2.04
N MET A 314 4.30 12.83 -2.29
CA MET A 314 5.65 13.36 -2.40
C MET A 314 6.41 12.76 -3.57
N GLU A 315 7.18 13.59 -4.27
CA GLU A 315 8.09 13.17 -5.34
C GLU A 315 9.53 13.24 -4.84
N TRP A 316 10.35 12.24 -5.17
CA TRP A 316 11.76 12.18 -4.75
C TRP A 316 12.67 11.72 -5.89
N ALA A 317 13.95 12.05 -5.77
CA ALA A 317 15.00 11.61 -6.68
C ALA A 317 16.28 11.24 -5.92
N LYS A 318 16.99 10.24 -6.44
CA LYS A 318 18.36 9.86 -6.05
C LYS A 318 19.31 10.29 -7.15
N ASP A 319 20.21 11.21 -6.83
CA ASP A 319 21.22 11.70 -7.75
C ASP A 319 22.22 10.59 -8.10
N GLY A 320 22.40 10.28 -9.38
CA GLY A 320 23.31 9.20 -9.81
C GLY A 320 24.77 9.42 -9.39
N PRO A 321 25.38 10.60 -9.66
CA PRO A 321 26.77 10.87 -9.30
C PRO A 321 27.07 10.89 -7.80
N THR A 322 26.20 11.49 -6.99
CA THR A 322 26.45 11.66 -5.55
C THR A 322 25.83 10.54 -4.69
N GLY A 323 24.84 9.83 -5.23
CA GLY A 323 24.05 8.84 -4.49
C GLY A 323 23.10 9.47 -3.46
N GLU A 324 22.96 10.79 -3.44
CA GLU A 324 22.16 11.51 -2.46
C GLU A 324 20.67 11.56 -2.84
N LEU A 325 19.80 11.45 -1.83
CA LEU A 325 18.36 11.61 -2.00
C LEU A 325 17.96 13.08 -1.91
N PHE A 326 16.91 13.44 -2.64
CA PHE A 326 16.29 14.76 -2.68
C PHE A 326 14.77 14.62 -2.78
N LEU A 327 14.05 15.47 -2.04
CA LEU A 327 12.61 15.66 -2.15
C LEU A 327 12.34 16.76 -3.18
N LEU A 328 11.57 16.43 -4.22
CA LEU A 328 11.32 17.31 -5.36
C LEU A 328 10.00 18.08 -5.26
N GLN A 329 8.99 17.49 -4.59
CA GLN A 329 7.68 18.10 -4.40
C GLN A 329 6.97 17.42 -3.22
N ALA A 330 6.09 18.14 -2.54
CA ALA A 330 5.13 17.58 -1.60
C ALA A 330 3.80 18.32 -1.72
N ARG A 331 2.69 17.57 -1.64
CA ARG A 331 1.32 18.11 -1.63
C ARG A 331 0.42 17.23 -0.77
N PRO A 332 -0.72 17.74 -0.27
CA PRO A 332 -1.68 16.91 0.46
C PRO A 332 -2.19 15.74 -0.39
N GLU A 333 -2.32 14.57 0.22
CA GLU A 333 -3.08 13.45 -0.34
C GLU A 333 -4.58 13.77 -0.18
N THR A 334 -5.38 13.66 -1.23
CA THR A 334 -6.76 14.19 -1.25
C THR A 334 -7.85 13.12 -1.24
N VAL A 335 -7.53 11.86 -1.52
CA VAL A 335 -8.52 10.77 -1.62
C VAL A 335 -9.00 10.34 -0.24
N GLN A 336 -8.07 10.06 0.67
CA GLN A 336 -8.42 9.49 1.98
C GLN A 336 -8.82 10.59 2.97
N VAL A 337 -8.40 11.83 2.77
CA VAL A 337 -8.73 12.99 3.63
C VAL A 337 -10.24 13.30 3.66
N GLY A 338 -10.98 12.98 2.59
CA GLY A 338 -12.43 13.17 2.52
C GLY A 338 -13.27 12.00 3.07
N ARG A 339 -12.67 10.84 3.37
CA ARG A 339 -13.40 9.64 3.81
C ARG A 339 -13.57 9.64 5.33
N SER A 340 -14.76 9.24 5.80
CA SER A 340 -15.05 9.15 7.24
C SER A 340 -14.14 8.13 7.92
N ALA A 341 -13.52 8.49 9.04
CA ALA A 341 -12.73 7.57 9.85
C ALA A 341 -13.60 6.46 10.49
N THR A 342 -14.90 6.72 10.69
CA THR A 342 -15.83 5.82 11.40
C THR A 342 -16.74 5.02 10.49
N ARG A 343 -16.81 5.37 9.20
CA ARG A 343 -17.67 4.68 8.22
C ARG A 343 -16.88 4.23 7.02
N PHE A 344 -17.03 2.96 6.65
CA PHE A 344 -16.43 2.40 5.45
C PHE A 344 -17.34 1.32 4.86
N THR A 345 -17.08 0.98 3.60
CA THR A 345 -17.94 0.07 2.84
C THR A 345 -17.17 -1.19 2.48
N ILE A 346 -17.82 -2.35 2.60
CA ILE A 346 -17.23 -3.64 2.27
C ILE A 346 -18.02 -4.23 1.10
N HIS A 347 -17.32 -4.51 0.00
CA HIS A 347 -17.87 -5.25 -1.12
C HIS A 347 -17.59 -6.75 -0.96
N HIS A 348 -18.61 -7.58 -1.15
CA HIS A 348 -18.52 -9.03 -1.12
C HIS A 348 -19.00 -9.62 -2.46
N LEU A 349 -18.08 -10.23 -3.19
CA LEU A 349 -18.43 -10.99 -4.38
C LEU A 349 -19.11 -12.31 -3.97
N ARG A 350 -20.33 -12.56 -4.44
CA ARG A 350 -21.12 -13.75 -4.03
C ARG A 350 -20.73 -15.01 -4.78
N ARG A 351 -20.13 -14.87 -5.97
CA ARG A 351 -19.67 -15.98 -6.81
C ARG A 351 -18.48 -15.53 -7.63
N LYS A 352 -17.47 -16.40 -7.79
CA LYS A 352 -16.36 -16.18 -8.73
C LYS A 352 -16.70 -16.75 -10.12
N GLY A 353 -16.30 -16.03 -11.16
CA GLY A 353 -16.47 -16.42 -12.56
C GLY A 353 -15.16 -16.86 -13.22
N ARG A 354 -15.18 -17.04 -14.54
CA ARG A 354 -13.96 -17.23 -15.34
C ARG A 354 -13.14 -15.95 -15.30
N VAL A 355 -11.84 -16.06 -15.04
CA VAL A 355 -10.91 -14.92 -14.99
C VAL A 355 -10.50 -14.54 -16.41
N LEU A 356 -10.65 -13.27 -16.76
CA LEU A 356 -10.21 -12.70 -18.04
C LEU A 356 -8.84 -12.04 -17.92
N ALA A 357 -8.62 -11.30 -16.83
CA ALA A 357 -7.37 -10.60 -16.55
C ALA A 357 -7.18 -10.40 -15.04
N VAL A 358 -5.93 -10.14 -14.65
CA VAL A 358 -5.53 -9.89 -13.27
C VAL A 358 -4.49 -8.79 -13.28
N GLY A 359 -4.59 -7.83 -12.35
CA GLY A 359 -3.61 -6.78 -12.15
C GLY A 359 -3.56 -6.32 -10.68
N SER A 360 -2.98 -5.15 -10.45
CA SER A 360 -3.02 -4.47 -9.15
C SER A 360 -4.42 -3.89 -8.91
N ALA A 361 -4.99 -4.15 -7.73
CA ALA A 361 -6.26 -3.56 -7.33
C ALA A 361 -6.08 -2.07 -6.98
N VAL A 362 -7.06 -1.25 -7.36
CA VAL A 362 -7.16 0.14 -6.96
C VAL A 362 -8.51 0.36 -6.30
N GLY A 363 -8.48 0.65 -5.00
CA GLY A 363 -9.65 0.67 -4.14
C GLY A 363 -10.08 -0.74 -3.72
N ASP A 364 -11.27 -0.87 -3.15
CA ASP A 364 -11.80 -2.10 -2.56
C ASP A 364 -13.23 -2.44 -3.05
N ALA A 365 -13.67 -1.74 -4.09
CA ALA A 365 -15.00 -1.86 -4.66
C ALA A 365 -15.09 -2.98 -5.71
N VAL A 366 -16.33 -3.36 -6.01
CA VAL A 366 -16.69 -4.24 -7.12
C VAL A 366 -17.65 -3.48 -8.01
N ALA A 367 -17.42 -3.52 -9.32
CA ALA A 367 -18.34 -2.99 -10.32
C ALA A 367 -18.47 -3.97 -11.49
N GLY A 368 -19.60 -3.93 -12.19
CA GLY A 368 -19.83 -4.70 -13.40
C GLY A 368 -20.49 -3.84 -14.46
N GLY A 369 -20.18 -4.14 -15.71
CA GLY A 369 -20.74 -3.46 -16.88
C GLY A 369 -20.22 -4.05 -18.18
N PRO A 370 -20.75 -3.61 -19.34
CA PRO A 370 -20.17 -3.95 -20.62
C PRO A 370 -18.78 -3.33 -20.76
N ALA A 371 -17.84 -4.05 -21.35
CA ALA A 371 -16.53 -3.51 -21.70
C ALA A 371 -16.67 -2.40 -22.74
N CYS A 372 -15.94 -1.31 -22.58
CA CYS A 372 -15.70 -0.33 -23.62
C CYS A 372 -14.20 -0.31 -23.88
N VAL A 373 -13.76 -1.01 -24.93
CA VAL A 373 -12.34 -1.12 -25.28
C VAL A 373 -11.96 0.09 -26.12
N VAL A 374 -11.22 1.02 -25.53
CA VAL A 374 -10.80 2.27 -26.17
C VAL A 374 -9.28 2.26 -26.25
N ARG A 375 -8.72 2.28 -27.46
CA ARG A 375 -7.27 2.14 -27.67
C ARG A 375 -6.54 3.47 -27.60
N THR A 376 -7.19 4.55 -28.02
CA THR A 376 -6.57 5.88 -28.09
C THR A 376 -7.52 6.94 -27.56
N ALA A 377 -6.97 8.05 -27.07
CA ALA A 377 -7.77 9.19 -26.60
C ALA A 377 -8.66 9.80 -27.70
N ALA A 378 -8.35 9.58 -28.98
CA ALA A 378 -9.17 10.03 -30.10
C ALA A 378 -10.54 9.32 -30.17
N ASP A 379 -10.62 8.10 -29.61
CA ASP A 379 -11.83 7.27 -29.64
C ASP A 379 -12.72 7.48 -28.41
N ILE A 380 -12.37 8.42 -27.53
CA ILE A 380 -13.08 8.72 -26.27
C ILE A 380 -14.56 9.06 -26.49
N GLU A 381 -14.90 9.71 -27.61
CA GLU A 381 -16.29 10.08 -27.93
C GLU A 381 -17.20 8.84 -28.10
N SER A 382 -16.63 7.68 -28.43
CA SER A 382 -17.37 6.42 -28.56
C SER A 382 -17.70 5.75 -27.22
N PHE A 383 -17.21 6.31 -26.10
CA PHE A 383 -17.41 5.71 -24.79
C PHE A 383 -18.87 5.74 -24.32
N ARG A 384 -19.34 4.61 -23.76
CA ARG A 384 -20.69 4.41 -23.25
C ARG A 384 -20.75 4.62 -21.73
N ASP A 385 -21.69 5.44 -21.27
CA ASP A 385 -21.88 5.71 -19.83
C ASP A 385 -22.19 4.43 -19.05
N GLY A 386 -21.55 4.27 -17.90
CA GLY A 386 -21.69 3.09 -17.04
C GLY A 386 -20.99 1.83 -17.57
N ALA A 387 -20.25 1.92 -18.68
CA ALA A 387 -19.40 0.83 -19.15
C ALA A 387 -18.11 0.73 -18.33
N VAL A 388 -17.43 -0.41 -18.42
CA VAL A 388 -16.07 -0.56 -17.89
C VAL A 388 -15.07 -0.15 -18.95
N LEU A 389 -14.26 0.86 -18.65
CA LEU A 389 -13.20 1.30 -19.55
C LEU A 389 -12.07 0.27 -19.58
N VAL A 390 -11.72 -0.24 -20.76
CA VAL A 390 -10.57 -1.13 -20.96
C VAL A 390 -9.61 -0.48 -21.96
N THR A 391 -8.36 -0.26 -21.55
CA THR A 391 -7.35 0.40 -22.40
C THR A 391 -5.92 -0.05 -22.07
N GLU A 392 -4.94 0.34 -22.87
CA GLU A 392 -3.53 0.01 -22.60
C GLU A 392 -2.98 0.87 -21.44
N MET A 393 -3.25 2.17 -21.50
CA MET A 393 -2.92 3.14 -20.46
C MET A 393 -3.87 4.33 -20.51
N THR A 394 -4.03 5.01 -19.38
CA THR A 394 -4.74 6.30 -19.34
C THR A 394 -3.75 7.42 -19.13
N ASP A 395 -3.94 8.48 -19.88
CA ASP A 395 -3.34 9.77 -19.61
C ASP A 395 -4.44 10.75 -19.13
N PRO A 396 -4.07 11.99 -18.79
CA PRO A 396 -5.02 12.94 -18.27
C PRO A 396 -6.17 13.39 -19.21
N ASP A 397 -6.11 13.10 -20.52
CA ASP A 397 -7.22 13.34 -21.47
C ASP A 397 -8.39 12.37 -21.27
N TRP A 398 -8.16 11.25 -20.55
CA TRP A 398 -9.16 10.22 -20.27
C TRP A 398 -10.10 10.57 -19.12
N VAL A 399 -9.75 11.56 -18.29
CA VAL A 399 -10.50 11.93 -17.07
C VAL A 399 -12.00 12.18 -17.31
N PRO A 400 -12.45 12.85 -18.38
CA PRO A 400 -13.88 13.02 -18.67
C PRO A 400 -14.62 11.69 -18.85
N VAL A 401 -13.97 10.70 -19.48
CA VAL A 401 -14.52 9.35 -19.68
C VAL A 401 -14.47 8.53 -18.41
N MET A 402 -13.37 8.62 -17.66
CA MET A 402 -13.23 7.92 -16.38
C MET A 402 -14.39 8.27 -15.44
N LYS A 403 -14.80 9.55 -15.37
CA LYS A 403 -15.98 9.99 -14.59
C LYS A 403 -17.30 9.34 -14.98
N ARG A 404 -17.41 8.88 -16.22
CA ARG A 404 -18.61 8.24 -16.78
C ARG A 404 -18.53 6.71 -16.69
N ALA A 405 -17.38 6.14 -16.34
CA ALA A 405 -17.16 4.70 -16.30
C ALA A 405 -17.66 4.07 -14.99
N ALA A 406 -18.07 2.80 -15.04
CA ALA A 406 -18.39 2.00 -13.85
C ALA A 406 -17.14 1.39 -13.19
N GLY A 407 -16.07 1.21 -13.96
CA GLY A 407 -14.78 0.69 -13.51
C GLY A 407 -13.74 0.85 -14.61
N ILE A 408 -12.46 0.63 -14.28
CA ILE A 408 -11.33 0.86 -15.20
C ILE A 408 -10.39 -0.34 -15.20
N VAL A 409 -9.90 -0.73 -16.37
CA VAL A 409 -8.92 -1.81 -16.57
C VAL A 409 -7.81 -1.30 -17.49
N THR A 410 -6.55 -1.35 -17.04
CA THR A 410 -5.38 -0.95 -17.84
C THR A 410 -4.31 -2.04 -17.92
N ASP A 411 -3.71 -2.19 -19.11
CA ASP A 411 -2.61 -3.14 -19.33
C ASP A 411 -1.34 -2.74 -18.59
N HIS A 412 -1.07 -1.44 -18.48
CA HIS A 412 0.11 -0.89 -17.81
C HIS A 412 -0.24 -0.07 -16.57
N GLY A 413 0.75 0.07 -15.68
CA GLY A 413 0.71 0.94 -14.53
C GLY A 413 0.61 0.21 -13.20
N GLY A 414 1.30 0.75 -12.18
CA GLY A 414 1.21 0.28 -10.81
C GLY A 414 0.16 1.02 -9.97
N PRO A 415 0.09 0.73 -8.65
CA PRO A 415 -0.80 1.42 -7.71
C PRO A 415 -0.63 2.94 -7.66
N THR A 416 0.48 3.49 -8.16
CA THR A 416 0.76 4.93 -8.19
C THR A 416 0.61 5.55 -9.58
N SER A 417 0.07 4.80 -10.56
CA SER A 417 -0.15 5.28 -11.92
C SER A 417 -1.25 6.34 -12.01
N HIS A 418 -1.28 7.09 -13.12
CA HIS A 418 -2.36 8.05 -13.40
C HIS A 418 -3.75 7.39 -13.30
N ALA A 419 -3.92 6.21 -13.89
CA ALA A 419 -5.15 5.43 -13.82
C ALA A 419 -5.54 5.16 -12.36
N ALA A 420 -4.59 4.74 -11.54
CA ALA A 420 -4.84 4.43 -10.13
C ALA A 420 -5.18 5.66 -9.30
N ILE A 421 -4.45 6.77 -9.47
CA ILE A 421 -4.68 8.02 -8.74
C ILE A 421 -6.07 8.58 -9.06
N VAL A 422 -6.41 8.74 -10.34
CA VAL A 422 -7.70 9.31 -10.75
C VAL A 422 -8.86 8.38 -10.39
N SER A 423 -8.71 7.06 -10.54
CA SER A 423 -9.77 6.12 -10.11
C SER A 423 -10.08 6.24 -8.63
N ARG A 424 -9.05 6.43 -7.79
CA ARG A 424 -9.22 6.68 -6.35
C ARG A 424 -9.98 7.97 -6.08
N GLU A 425 -9.59 9.07 -6.70
CA GLU A 425 -10.26 10.38 -6.57
C GLU A 425 -11.75 10.30 -6.96
N LEU A 426 -12.06 9.49 -7.97
CA LEU A 426 -13.43 9.28 -8.47
C LEU A 426 -14.20 8.19 -7.71
N GLY A 427 -13.55 7.43 -6.83
CA GLY A 427 -14.15 6.31 -6.11
C GLY A 427 -14.51 5.11 -7.00
N LEU A 428 -13.83 4.95 -8.13
CA LEU A 428 -14.08 3.87 -9.09
C LEU A 428 -13.15 2.67 -8.85
N PRO A 429 -13.64 1.42 -8.91
CA PRO A 429 -12.77 0.26 -8.87
C PRO A 429 -11.93 0.20 -10.15
N ALA A 430 -10.61 0.01 -9.99
CA ALA A 430 -9.73 -0.17 -11.13
C ALA A 430 -8.74 -1.33 -10.95
N VAL A 431 -8.43 -2.02 -12.05
CA VAL A 431 -7.41 -3.06 -12.11
C VAL A 431 -6.35 -2.64 -13.12
N VAL A 432 -5.17 -2.29 -12.62
CA VAL A 432 -4.08 -1.71 -13.42
C VAL A 432 -2.91 -2.69 -13.55
N GLY A 433 -2.15 -2.60 -14.64
CA GLY A 433 -1.02 -3.49 -14.87
C GLY A 433 -1.44 -4.92 -15.23
N THR A 434 -2.52 -5.10 -15.99
CA THR A 434 -3.01 -6.43 -16.40
C THR A 434 -2.16 -7.11 -17.48
N GLY A 435 -1.26 -6.37 -18.12
CA GLY A 435 -0.40 -6.82 -19.21
C GLY A 435 -1.09 -6.89 -20.58
N ASP A 436 -2.24 -7.57 -20.69
CA ASP A 436 -2.88 -7.85 -21.98
C ASP A 436 -4.42 -7.86 -21.99
N ALA A 437 -5.07 -7.25 -21.00
CA ALA A 437 -6.53 -7.18 -20.92
C ALA A 437 -7.16 -6.48 -22.12
N SER A 438 -6.56 -5.40 -22.64
CA SER A 438 -7.08 -4.68 -23.81
C SER A 438 -7.09 -5.53 -25.10
N ARG A 439 -6.35 -6.64 -25.11
CA ARG A 439 -6.27 -7.59 -26.23
C ARG A 439 -7.15 -8.82 -26.01
N ARG A 440 -7.41 -9.17 -24.75
CA ARG A 440 -8.21 -10.35 -24.36
C ARG A 440 -9.69 -10.06 -24.23
N VAL A 441 -10.04 -8.87 -23.75
CA VAL A 441 -11.43 -8.46 -23.54
C VAL A 441 -11.99 -7.92 -24.85
N THR A 442 -13.18 -8.39 -25.23
CA THR A 442 -13.86 -7.91 -26.44
C THR A 442 -14.76 -6.71 -26.10
N ASP A 443 -14.86 -5.74 -27.01
CA ASP A 443 -15.78 -4.61 -26.82
C ASP A 443 -17.23 -5.08 -26.65
N GLY A 444 -17.96 -4.49 -25.71
CA GLY A 444 -19.33 -4.87 -25.35
C GLY A 444 -19.45 -6.12 -24.49
N GLN A 445 -18.36 -6.86 -24.23
CA GLN A 445 -18.38 -8.04 -23.37
C GLN A 445 -18.75 -7.67 -21.94
N GLU A 446 -19.73 -8.34 -21.35
CA GLU A 446 -20.03 -8.16 -19.93
C GLU A 446 -18.90 -8.67 -19.06
N LEU A 447 -18.50 -7.84 -18.09
CA LEU A 447 -17.43 -8.19 -17.16
C LEU A 447 -17.66 -7.58 -15.78
N THR A 448 -17.03 -8.19 -14.79
CA THR A 448 -17.01 -7.72 -13.40
C THR A 448 -15.58 -7.42 -12.98
N VAL A 449 -15.34 -6.20 -12.54
CA VAL A 449 -14.07 -5.73 -11.98
C VAL A 449 -14.17 -5.85 -10.47
N SER A 450 -13.35 -6.70 -9.86
CA SER A 450 -13.30 -6.91 -8.42
C SER A 450 -11.96 -6.47 -7.83
N CYS A 451 -12.01 -5.47 -6.95
CA CYS A 451 -10.88 -5.02 -6.13
C CYS A 451 -11.07 -5.42 -4.65
N ALA A 452 -12.11 -6.18 -4.33
CA ALA A 452 -12.47 -6.51 -2.95
C ALA A 452 -11.61 -7.60 -2.30
N GLU A 453 -10.65 -8.19 -3.01
CA GLU A 453 -9.87 -9.36 -2.55
C GLU A 453 -8.43 -9.02 -2.11
N GLY A 454 -8.14 -7.74 -1.85
CA GLY A 454 -6.83 -7.23 -1.42
C GLY A 454 -6.09 -6.54 -2.57
N ASP A 455 -4.75 -6.60 -2.54
CA ASP A 455 -3.83 -5.88 -3.45
C ASP A 455 -3.93 -6.35 -4.92
N ARG A 456 -4.57 -7.50 -5.16
CA ARG A 456 -4.73 -8.14 -6.46
C ARG A 456 -6.15 -7.97 -6.99
N GLY A 457 -6.29 -7.21 -8.06
CA GLY A 457 -7.55 -6.98 -8.76
C GLY A 457 -7.80 -8.06 -9.81
N THR A 458 -9.06 -8.48 -9.93
CA THR A 458 -9.47 -9.51 -10.90
C THR A 458 -10.61 -9.03 -11.78
N VAL A 459 -10.46 -9.26 -13.09
CA VAL A 459 -11.51 -9.03 -14.09
C VAL A 459 -12.13 -10.37 -14.44
N TYR A 460 -13.42 -10.53 -14.15
CA TYR A 460 -14.18 -11.75 -14.43
C TYR A 460 -15.07 -11.59 -15.66
N GLU A 461 -15.30 -12.70 -16.35
CA GLU A 461 -16.30 -12.81 -17.40
C GLU A 461 -17.72 -12.80 -16.81
N GLY A 462 -18.59 -11.97 -17.41
CA GLY A 462 -19.99 -11.80 -17.03
C GLY A 462 -20.22 -10.83 -15.86
N LEU A 463 -21.49 -10.50 -15.64
CA LEU A 463 -21.95 -9.73 -14.47
C LEU A 463 -22.15 -10.67 -13.28
N LEU A 464 -21.26 -10.58 -12.30
CA LEU A 464 -21.29 -11.40 -11.10
C LEU A 464 -22.02 -10.68 -9.96
N PRO A 465 -22.88 -11.38 -9.21
CA PRO A 465 -23.58 -10.78 -8.08
C PRO A 465 -22.59 -10.43 -6.96
N PHE A 466 -22.72 -9.23 -6.42
CA PHE A 466 -22.01 -8.77 -5.22
C PHE A 466 -22.96 -8.04 -4.28
N THR A 467 -22.56 -7.93 -3.01
CA THR A 467 -23.27 -7.14 -2.01
C THR A 467 -22.36 -6.09 -1.42
N VAL A 468 -22.97 -5.00 -0.96
CA VAL A 468 -22.30 -3.84 -0.37
C VAL A 468 -22.80 -3.72 1.06
N GLU A 469 -21.88 -3.76 2.02
CA GLU A 469 -22.19 -3.57 3.44
C GLU A 469 -21.56 -2.26 3.93
N GLU A 470 -22.37 -1.36 4.50
CA GLU A 470 -21.86 -0.18 5.19
C GLU A 470 -21.57 -0.51 6.65
N VAL A 471 -20.34 -0.26 7.07
CA VAL A 471 -19.90 -0.40 8.46
C VAL A 471 -19.88 0.96 9.12
N ASP A 472 -20.61 1.11 10.24
CA ASP A 472 -20.53 2.25 11.14
C ASP A 472 -19.94 1.83 12.49
N LEU A 473 -18.73 2.31 12.76
CA LEU A 473 -17.98 2.05 13.99
C LEU A 473 -18.36 2.96 15.15
N GLY A 474 -19.03 4.10 14.88
CA GLY A 474 -19.28 5.15 15.88
C GLY A 474 -20.20 4.73 17.04
N ALA A 475 -20.89 3.59 16.91
CA ALA A 475 -21.89 3.11 17.86
C ALA A 475 -21.55 1.73 18.47
N LEU A 476 -20.30 1.26 18.39
CA LEU A 476 -19.93 -0.02 18.98
C LEU A 476 -19.83 0.08 20.52
N PRO A 477 -20.54 -0.79 21.27
CA PRO A 477 -20.42 -0.83 22.72
C PRO A 477 -19.04 -1.36 23.15
N GLY A 478 -18.56 -0.92 24.31
CA GLY A 478 -17.36 -1.49 24.91
C GLY A 478 -17.63 -2.87 25.51
N THR A 479 -16.63 -3.74 25.48
CA THR A 479 -16.66 -5.09 26.07
C THR A 479 -15.55 -5.26 27.11
N ARG A 480 -15.75 -6.17 28.07
CA ARG A 480 -14.72 -6.62 29.02
C ARG A 480 -13.86 -7.72 28.40
N THR A 481 -14.50 -8.72 27.79
CA THR A 481 -13.85 -9.75 26.97
C THR A 481 -13.19 -9.05 25.78
N ALA A 482 -11.90 -9.32 25.60
CA ALA A 482 -11.14 -8.72 24.50
C ALA A 482 -11.61 -9.30 23.18
N VAL A 483 -11.96 -8.45 22.22
CA VAL A 483 -12.41 -8.91 20.90
C VAL A 483 -11.29 -8.69 19.90
N MET A 484 -10.74 -9.79 19.42
CA MET A 484 -9.59 -9.80 18.51
C MET A 484 -10.03 -10.20 17.10
N VAL A 485 -9.15 -10.02 16.12
CA VAL A 485 -9.38 -10.47 14.75
C VAL A 485 -8.52 -11.67 14.35
N ASN A 486 -9.07 -12.52 13.51
CA ASN A 486 -8.34 -13.53 12.76
C ASN A 486 -7.91 -12.90 11.43
N VAL A 487 -6.61 -12.84 11.18
CA VAL A 487 -6.07 -12.29 9.92
C VAL A 487 -5.15 -13.32 9.30
N ALA A 488 -5.51 -13.79 8.11
CA ALA A 488 -4.71 -14.79 7.40
C ALA A 488 -3.93 -14.18 6.22
N SER A 489 -4.51 -13.21 5.52
CA SER A 489 -3.93 -12.65 4.29
C SER A 489 -3.20 -11.34 4.55
N PRO A 490 -1.87 -11.27 4.29
CA PRO A 490 -1.13 -10.02 4.32
C PRO A 490 -1.71 -8.95 3.38
N ALA A 491 -2.20 -9.34 2.20
CA ALA A 491 -2.81 -8.43 1.25
C ALA A 491 -4.07 -7.75 1.84
N ALA A 492 -4.91 -8.51 2.54
CA ALA A 492 -6.12 -7.96 3.15
C ALA A 492 -5.87 -7.32 4.53
N ALA A 493 -4.64 -7.34 5.06
CA ALA A 493 -4.36 -6.99 6.45
C ALA A 493 -4.76 -5.55 6.77
N PHE A 494 -4.44 -4.61 5.88
CA PHE A 494 -4.69 -3.20 6.11
C PHE A 494 -6.16 -2.84 5.96
N ARG A 495 -6.94 -3.57 5.14
CA ARG A 495 -8.37 -3.27 4.92
C ARG A 495 -9.17 -3.11 6.22
N TRP A 496 -8.80 -3.90 7.23
CA TRP A 496 -9.52 -3.99 8.49
C TRP A 496 -8.94 -3.12 9.60
N TRP A 497 -7.95 -2.27 9.31
CA TRP A 497 -7.23 -1.48 10.32
C TRP A 497 -8.15 -0.60 11.19
N ARG A 498 -9.31 -0.19 10.66
CA ARG A 498 -10.30 0.63 11.36
C ARG A 498 -11.10 -0.14 12.43
N LEU A 499 -11.13 -1.47 12.38
CA LEU A 499 -11.85 -2.24 13.38
C LEU A 499 -11.24 -1.98 14.76
N PRO A 500 -12.05 -1.69 15.80
CA PRO A 500 -11.54 -1.45 17.15
C PRO A 500 -11.20 -2.76 17.86
N ALA A 501 -10.36 -3.59 17.23
CA ALA A 501 -9.95 -4.88 17.76
C ALA A 501 -8.84 -4.73 18.81
N ASP A 502 -8.85 -5.60 19.82
CA ASP A 502 -7.84 -5.66 20.88
C ASP A 502 -6.54 -6.37 20.45
N GLY A 503 -6.36 -6.60 19.15
CA GLY A 503 -5.21 -7.26 18.53
C GLY A 503 -5.61 -8.34 17.52
N VAL A 504 -4.64 -9.15 17.14
CA VAL A 504 -4.84 -10.32 16.26
C VAL A 504 -4.75 -11.58 17.10
N GLY A 505 -5.85 -12.29 17.29
CA GLY A 505 -5.90 -13.50 18.12
C GLY A 505 -5.47 -14.76 17.37
N LEU A 506 -5.43 -14.70 16.03
CA LEU A 506 -4.87 -15.74 15.20
C LEU A 506 -4.35 -15.17 13.86
N ALA A 507 -3.03 -15.15 13.72
CA ALA A 507 -2.33 -14.98 12.45
C ALA A 507 -1.80 -16.34 11.99
N ARG A 508 -2.28 -16.81 10.84
CA ARG A 508 -1.93 -18.14 10.30
C ARG A 508 -0.73 -18.05 9.37
N MET A 509 0.40 -18.60 9.79
CA MET A 509 1.62 -18.62 8.99
C MET A 509 1.46 -19.40 7.68
N GLU A 510 0.63 -20.44 7.67
CA GLU A 510 0.40 -21.31 6.52
C GLU A 510 -0.13 -20.56 5.31
N PHE A 511 -0.91 -19.50 5.52
CA PHE A 511 -1.41 -18.69 4.41
C PHE A 511 -0.26 -17.93 3.72
N VAL A 512 0.68 -17.40 4.50
CA VAL A 512 1.89 -16.74 3.98
C VAL A 512 2.75 -17.76 3.24
N VAL A 513 2.94 -18.94 3.83
CA VAL A 513 3.74 -19.99 3.20
C VAL A 513 3.11 -20.49 1.91
N ASN A 514 1.80 -20.75 1.87
CA ASN A 514 1.15 -21.31 0.67
C ASN A 514 1.05 -20.30 -0.48
N ASN A 515 0.71 -19.04 -0.18
CA ASN A 515 0.39 -18.05 -1.21
C ASN A 515 1.58 -17.17 -1.62
N ILE A 516 2.51 -16.95 -0.70
CA ILE A 516 3.63 -16.00 -0.90
C ILE A 516 4.95 -16.75 -1.05
N VAL A 517 5.28 -17.63 -0.11
CA VAL A 517 6.54 -18.41 -0.16
C VAL A 517 6.47 -19.54 -1.21
N ARG A 518 5.35 -20.26 -1.28
CA ARG A 518 4.99 -21.32 -2.25
C ARG A 518 5.89 -22.56 -2.32
N VAL A 519 7.10 -22.50 -1.77
CA VAL A 519 8.11 -23.57 -1.80
C VAL A 519 8.17 -24.30 -0.47
N HIS A 520 8.35 -25.63 -0.52
CA HIS A 520 8.56 -26.42 0.68
C HIS A 520 9.87 -26.01 1.40
N PRO A 521 9.89 -25.76 2.73
CA PRO A 521 11.09 -25.30 3.43
C PRO A 521 12.29 -26.23 3.25
N MET A 522 12.08 -27.54 3.34
CA MET A 522 13.16 -28.52 3.15
C MET A 522 13.66 -28.58 1.71
N ALA A 523 12.86 -28.17 0.71
CA ALA A 523 13.33 -28.07 -0.68
C ALA A 523 14.28 -26.88 -0.88
N LEU A 524 14.18 -25.84 -0.02
CA LEU A 524 15.10 -24.71 -0.01
C LEU A 524 16.39 -25.04 0.75
N VAL A 525 16.31 -25.87 1.80
CA VAL A 525 17.49 -26.36 2.55
C VAL A 525 18.24 -27.44 1.76
N HIS A 526 17.52 -28.35 1.12
CA HIS A 526 18.06 -29.50 0.38
C HIS A 526 17.59 -29.52 -1.07
N PRO A 527 17.96 -28.52 -1.90
CA PRO A 527 17.54 -28.46 -3.29
C PRO A 527 18.02 -29.67 -4.11
N GLU A 528 19.09 -30.35 -3.69
CA GLU A 528 19.62 -31.57 -4.30
C GLU A 528 18.67 -32.78 -4.21
N ARG A 529 17.72 -32.77 -3.26
CA ARG A 529 16.72 -33.84 -3.09
C ARG A 529 15.49 -33.66 -4.00
N VAL A 530 15.34 -32.50 -4.65
CA VAL A 530 14.23 -32.23 -5.56
C VAL A 530 14.54 -32.84 -6.93
N ALA A 531 13.97 -34.02 -7.19
CA ALA A 531 14.22 -34.74 -8.45
C ALA A 531 13.55 -34.07 -9.66
N ASP A 532 12.33 -33.55 -9.46
CA ASP A 532 11.53 -32.95 -10.53
C ASP A 532 12.23 -31.70 -11.13
N ALA A 533 12.32 -31.67 -12.45
CA ALA A 533 13.03 -30.60 -13.16
C ALA A 533 12.22 -29.30 -13.23
N GLU A 534 10.89 -29.39 -13.25
CA GLU A 534 10.02 -28.23 -13.28
C GLU A 534 10.02 -27.52 -11.92
N ASP A 535 9.93 -28.27 -10.82
CA ASP A 535 10.03 -27.76 -9.46
C ASP A 535 11.39 -27.09 -9.22
N ARG A 536 12.51 -27.70 -9.66
CA ARG A 536 13.83 -27.04 -9.57
C ARG A 536 13.87 -25.71 -10.32
N ARG A 537 13.27 -25.63 -11.51
CA ARG A 537 13.19 -24.40 -12.28
C ARG A 537 12.36 -23.34 -11.56
N ARG A 538 11.18 -23.72 -11.04
CA ARG A 538 10.28 -22.83 -10.28
C ARG A 538 10.93 -22.32 -9.00
N ILE A 539 11.65 -23.17 -8.27
CA ILE A 539 12.42 -22.76 -7.09
C ILE A 539 13.46 -21.71 -7.48
N ALA A 540 14.26 -21.97 -8.52
CA ALA A 540 15.28 -21.02 -8.97
C ALA A 540 14.68 -19.67 -9.42
N GLU A 541 13.51 -19.69 -10.07
CA GLU A 541 12.76 -18.48 -10.45
C GLU A 541 12.27 -17.70 -9.21
N LEU A 542 11.71 -18.39 -8.21
CA LEU A 542 11.17 -17.77 -6.99
C LEU A 542 12.26 -17.22 -6.06
N THR A 543 13.39 -17.93 -5.95
CA THR A 543 14.53 -17.51 -5.12
C THR A 543 15.47 -16.56 -5.85
N ALA A 544 15.16 -16.17 -7.08
CA ALA A 544 16.01 -15.29 -7.87
C ALA A 544 16.15 -13.90 -7.21
N GLY A 545 17.39 -13.50 -6.92
CA GLY A 545 17.70 -12.23 -6.25
C GLY A 545 17.85 -12.34 -4.72
N PHE A 546 17.73 -13.54 -4.17
CA PHE A 546 18.11 -13.85 -2.79
C PHE A 546 19.49 -14.50 -2.76
N PRO A 547 20.25 -14.36 -1.65
CA PRO A 547 21.57 -14.98 -1.54
C PRO A 547 21.49 -16.51 -1.55
N ASP A 548 20.42 -17.07 -0.98
CA ASP A 548 20.12 -18.49 -0.97
C ASP A 548 18.61 -18.75 -0.75
N GLY A 549 18.19 -20.01 -0.89
CA GLY A 549 16.81 -20.44 -0.66
C GLY A 549 16.32 -20.24 0.79
N PRO A 550 17.11 -20.59 1.82
CA PRO A 550 16.76 -20.32 3.21
C PRO A 550 16.46 -18.84 3.51
N GLU A 551 17.25 -17.91 3.00
CA GLU A 551 17.03 -16.48 3.21
C GLU A 551 15.79 -15.97 2.45
N TYR A 552 15.49 -16.52 1.26
CA TYR A 552 14.21 -16.31 0.59
C TYR A 552 13.03 -16.66 1.50
N PHE A 553 13.05 -17.84 2.13
CA PHE A 553 12.00 -18.25 3.07
C PHE A 553 11.89 -17.28 4.24
N VAL A 554 13.02 -17.02 4.91
CA VAL A 554 13.08 -16.20 6.14
C VAL A 554 12.58 -14.78 5.88
N GLN A 555 13.07 -14.13 4.81
CA GLN A 555 12.67 -12.76 4.48
C GLN A 555 11.20 -12.70 4.05
N THR A 556 10.76 -13.60 3.16
CA THR A 556 9.39 -13.58 2.62
C THR A 556 8.36 -13.84 3.73
N LEU A 557 8.63 -14.81 4.59
CA LEU A 557 7.79 -15.09 5.75
C LEU A 557 7.80 -13.92 6.74
N ALA A 558 8.97 -13.36 7.06
CA ALA A 558 9.06 -12.24 7.99
C ALA A 558 8.27 -11.02 7.52
N LEU A 559 8.37 -10.64 6.24
CA LEU A 559 7.60 -9.53 5.68
C LEU A 559 6.09 -9.80 5.73
N GLY A 560 5.66 -11.03 5.37
CA GLY A 560 4.25 -11.43 5.46
C GLY A 560 3.68 -11.32 6.88
N LEU A 561 4.42 -11.80 7.88
CA LEU A 561 4.02 -11.71 9.29
C LEU A 561 4.05 -10.26 9.81
N ALA A 562 5.05 -9.46 9.41
CA ALA A 562 5.14 -8.05 9.79
C ALA A 562 3.95 -7.25 9.25
N LYS A 563 3.54 -7.50 8.00
CA LYS A 563 2.34 -6.87 7.40
C LYS A 563 1.05 -7.27 8.15
N LEU A 564 0.95 -8.51 8.64
CA LEU A 564 -0.17 -8.94 9.49
C LEU A 564 -0.16 -8.28 10.88
N ALA A 565 1.01 -7.97 11.43
CA ALA A 565 1.16 -7.37 12.75
C ALA A 565 0.91 -5.85 12.78
N ALA A 566 1.20 -5.16 11.67
CA ALA A 566 1.15 -3.71 11.59
C ALA A 566 -0.18 -3.03 11.94
N PRO A 567 -1.37 -3.51 11.49
CA PRO A 567 -2.64 -2.77 11.65
C PRO A 567 -3.04 -2.48 13.09
N TYR A 568 -2.69 -3.37 14.02
CA TYR A 568 -3.12 -3.30 15.41
C TYR A 568 -1.97 -3.04 16.38
N HIS A 569 -0.75 -2.82 15.89
CA HIS A 569 0.38 -2.48 16.75
C HIS A 569 0.06 -1.24 17.62
N PRO A 570 0.36 -1.24 18.94
CA PRO A 570 1.17 -2.21 19.69
C PRO A 570 0.38 -3.36 20.35
N ARG A 571 -0.89 -3.60 19.97
CA ARG A 571 -1.70 -4.70 20.52
C ARG A 571 -1.11 -6.07 20.19
N PRO A 572 -1.35 -7.11 21.01
CA PRO A 572 -0.80 -8.45 20.78
C PRO A 572 -1.22 -9.04 19.42
N VAL A 573 -0.27 -9.70 18.76
CA VAL A 573 -0.49 -10.42 17.50
C VAL A 573 -0.04 -11.86 17.69
N VAL A 574 -1.01 -12.77 17.84
CA VAL A 574 -0.76 -14.20 18.09
C VAL A 574 -0.53 -14.92 16.76
N VAL A 575 0.74 -15.15 16.42
CA VAL A 575 1.16 -15.91 15.25
C VAL A 575 1.21 -17.39 15.59
N ARG A 576 0.36 -18.18 14.94
CA ARG A 576 0.43 -19.65 15.03
C ARG A 576 1.56 -20.15 14.14
N LEU A 577 2.42 -21.00 14.70
CA LEU A 577 3.42 -21.76 13.95
C LEU A 577 2.75 -22.65 12.90
N SER A 578 3.52 -23.13 11.93
CA SER A 578 2.95 -23.92 10.82
C SER A 578 2.29 -25.21 11.31
N ASP A 579 1.01 -25.37 11.00
CA ASP A 579 0.17 -26.51 11.32
C ASP A 579 -0.34 -27.21 10.05
N PHE A 580 0.45 -27.12 8.97
CA PHE A 580 0.19 -27.89 7.77
C PHE A 580 0.26 -29.40 8.06
N LYS A 581 -0.62 -30.13 7.39
CA LYS A 581 -0.58 -31.58 7.26
C LYS A 581 0.45 -31.97 6.19
N THR A 582 0.91 -33.22 6.24
CA THR A 582 1.86 -33.79 5.26
C THR A 582 1.39 -33.63 3.82
N ASN A 583 0.11 -33.90 3.53
CA ASN A 583 -0.47 -33.72 2.21
C ASN A 583 -0.47 -32.26 1.73
N GLU A 584 -0.65 -31.29 2.63
CA GLU A 584 -0.60 -29.87 2.28
C GLU A 584 0.83 -29.41 1.98
N TYR A 585 1.81 -29.87 2.77
CA TYR A 585 3.24 -29.64 2.47
C TYR A 585 3.65 -30.29 1.13
N ALA A 586 3.11 -31.46 0.80
CA ALA A 586 3.43 -32.17 -0.43
C ALA A 586 3.01 -31.39 -1.68
N HIS A 587 2.01 -30.52 -1.57
CA HIS A 587 1.52 -29.65 -2.64
C HIS A 587 2.35 -28.38 -2.85
N LEU A 588 3.24 -28.03 -1.93
CA LEU A 588 4.20 -26.95 -2.15
C LEU A 588 5.24 -27.38 -3.20
N VAL A 589 5.82 -26.41 -3.91
CA VAL A 589 6.87 -26.68 -4.90
C VAL A 589 8.03 -27.42 -4.24
N GLY A 590 8.42 -28.58 -4.78
CA GLY A 590 9.45 -29.45 -4.23
C GLY A 590 9.04 -30.28 -3.00
N GLY A 591 7.79 -30.20 -2.54
CA GLY A 591 7.30 -30.86 -1.32
C GLY A 591 7.23 -32.39 -1.40
N ALA A 592 6.88 -32.94 -2.57
CA ALA A 592 6.74 -34.39 -2.75
C ALA A 592 8.00 -35.21 -2.45
N ALA A 593 9.19 -34.59 -2.43
CA ALA A 593 10.45 -35.26 -2.09
C ALA A 593 10.67 -35.43 -0.56
N PHE A 594 9.84 -34.78 0.26
CA PHE A 594 10.00 -34.72 1.72
C PHE A 594 8.78 -35.25 2.48
N GLU A 595 7.65 -35.41 1.83
CA GLU A 595 6.39 -35.81 2.46
C GLU A 595 6.00 -37.25 2.12
N GLU A 596 5.71 -38.02 3.16
CA GLU A 596 5.14 -39.37 3.03
C GLU A 596 3.61 -39.29 3.10
N ALA A 597 2.93 -40.16 2.35
CA ALA A 597 1.48 -40.24 2.39
C ALA A 597 1.01 -40.82 3.74
N GLU A 598 0.01 -40.19 4.34
CA GLU A 598 -0.59 -40.65 5.59
C GLU A 598 -2.07 -41.01 5.37
N GLU A 599 -2.52 -42.10 5.97
CA GLU A 599 -3.93 -42.53 5.92
C GLU A 599 -4.87 -41.52 6.59
N ASN A 600 -4.41 -40.85 7.66
CA ASN A 600 -5.20 -39.87 8.42
C ASN A 600 -4.39 -38.58 8.66
N PRO A 601 -4.24 -37.70 7.64
CA PRO A 601 -3.41 -36.49 7.75
C PRO A 601 -3.85 -35.54 8.88
N MET A 602 -5.13 -35.57 9.29
CA MET A 602 -5.64 -34.78 10.43
C MET A 602 -4.93 -35.11 11.75
N LEU A 603 -4.53 -36.38 11.94
CA LEU A 603 -3.90 -36.89 13.17
C LEU A 603 -2.39 -37.11 13.03
N GLY A 604 -1.87 -36.97 11.81
CA GLY A 604 -0.52 -37.35 11.40
C GLY A 604 0.60 -36.39 11.78
N PHE A 605 1.65 -36.37 10.97
CA PHE A 605 2.89 -35.64 11.22
C PHE A 605 2.76 -34.13 10.98
N ARG A 606 2.18 -33.44 11.97
CA ARG A 606 1.89 -32.00 11.98
C ARG A 606 2.10 -31.33 13.34
N GLY A 607 2.04 -30.00 13.37
CA GLY A 607 2.17 -29.18 14.57
C GLY A 607 3.43 -29.50 15.37
N ALA A 608 3.32 -29.45 16.70
CA ALA A 608 4.43 -29.65 17.64
C ALA A 608 5.36 -30.83 17.29
N SER A 609 4.79 -31.98 16.90
CA SER A 609 5.57 -33.19 16.59
C SER A 609 6.58 -33.03 15.46
N ARG A 610 6.30 -32.09 14.56
CA ARG A 610 7.09 -31.83 13.37
C ARG A 610 8.34 -31.01 13.67
N TYR A 611 8.22 -30.09 14.63
CA TYR A 611 9.21 -29.03 14.85
C TYR A 611 10.55 -29.53 15.36
N TYR A 612 10.55 -30.55 16.24
CA TYR A 612 11.77 -31.14 16.80
C TYR A 612 12.22 -32.41 16.07
N ASP A 613 11.44 -32.93 15.12
CA ASP A 613 11.75 -34.18 14.42
C ASP A 613 12.90 -33.97 13.41
N PRO A 614 13.90 -34.85 13.36
CA PRO A 614 15.04 -34.72 12.44
C PRO A 614 14.65 -34.55 10.96
N ARG A 615 13.48 -35.03 10.54
CA ARG A 615 13.00 -34.91 9.15
C ARG A 615 12.64 -33.47 8.76
N TYR A 616 12.35 -32.59 9.73
CA TYR A 616 11.87 -31.23 9.45
C TYR A 616 12.50 -30.12 10.31
N ARG A 617 13.29 -30.47 11.34
CA ARG A 617 13.89 -29.49 12.27
C ARG A 617 14.60 -28.32 11.57
N GLU A 618 15.27 -28.56 10.44
CA GLU A 618 15.92 -27.49 9.64
C GLU A 618 14.90 -26.53 8.99
N GLY A 619 13.75 -27.05 8.54
CA GLY A 619 12.63 -26.23 8.06
C GLY A 619 12.04 -25.37 9.18
N PHE A 620 11.84 -25.95 10.36
CA PHE A 620 11.38 -25.21 11.54
C PHE A 620 12.37 -24.13 12.00
N ALA A 621 13.67 -24.37 11.84
CA ALA A 621 14.70 -23.36 12.09
C ALA A 621 14.51 -22.09 11.23
N LEU A 622 14.02 -22.24 9.99
CA LEU A 622 13.71 -21.10 9.12
C LEU A 622 12.51 -20.29 9.63
N GLU A 623 11.46 -20.94 10.12
CA GLU A 623 10.32 -20.27 10.76
C GLU A 623 10.75 -19.49 12.01
N CYS A 624 11.60 -20.10 12.85
CA CYS A 624 12.16 -19.44 14.03
C CYS A 624 12.98 -18.21 13.65
N ARG A 625 13.85 -18.33 12.63
CA ARG A 625 14.64 -17.20 12.11
C ARG A 625 13.74 -16.07 11.58
N ALA A 626 12.65 -16.38 10.89
CA ALA A 626 11.70 -15.40 10.39
C ALA A 626 11.00 -14.65 11.54
N LEU A 627 10.51 -15.37 12.55
CA LEU A 627 9.89 -14.78 13.75
C LEU A 627 10.85 -13.88 14.52
N ARG A 628 12.11 -14.29 14.69
CA ARG A 628 13.15 -13.42 15.28
C ARG A 628 13.36 -12.16 14.46
N ARG A 629 13.43 -12.26 13.14
CA ARG A 629 13.58 -11.08 12.27
C ARG A 629 12.41 -10.12 12.43
N VAL A 630 11.17 -10.63 12.50
CA VAL A 630 9.97 -9.80 12.75
C VAL A 630 10.04 -9.05 14.07
N ARG A 631 10.41 -9.75 15.15
CA ARG A 631 10.43 -9.16 16.50
C ARG A 631 11.63 -8.26 16.74
N GLU A 632 12.83 -8.71 16.36
CA GLU A 632 14.10 -8.11 16.76
C GLU A 632 14.64 -7.09 15.75
N ARG A 633 14.41 -7.27 14.44
CA ARG A 633 14.92 -6.35 13.39
C ARG A 633 13.86 -5.44 12.82
N ILE A 634 12.69 -5.99 12.47
CA ILE A 634 11.54 -5.21 11.98
C ILE A 634 10.87 -4.47 13.14
N GLY A 635 10.91 -5.05 14.35
CA GLY A 635 10.57 -4.38 15.61
C GLY A 635 9.18 -4.70 16.18
N PHE A 636 8.46 -5.68 15.63
CA PHE A 636 7.15 -6.09 16.14
C PHE A 636 7.27 -6.99 17.37
N ASP A 637 7.70 -6.42 18.49
CA ASP A 637 7.87 -7.13 19.77
C ASP A 637 6.55 -7.66 20.35
N ASN A 638 5.42 -7.07 19.93
CA ASN A 638 4.03 -7.46 20.20
C ASN A 638 3.60 -8.79 19.57
N VAL A 639 4.45 -9.41 18.72
CA VAL A 639 4.20 -10.76 18.21
C VAL A 639 4.38 -11.80 19.31
N VAL A 640 3.31 -12.57 19.52
CA VAL A 640 3.22 -13.74 20.39
C VAL A 640 3.28 -14.98 19.50
N VAL A 641 4.05 -16.00 19.90
CA VAL A 641 4.14 -17.26 19.13
C VAL A 641 3.19 -18.28 19.74
N MET A 642 2.41 -18.98 18.92
CA MET A 642 1.50 -20.03 19.38
C MET A 642 1.86 -21.39 18.79
N VAL A 643 2.06 -22.38 19.66
CA VAL A 643 2.36 -23.77 19.30
C VAL A 643 1.06 -24.56 19.09
N PRO A 644 0.78 -25.04 17.87
CA PRO A 644 -0.36 -25.90 17.57
C PRO A 644 -0.06 -27.38 17.79
N PHE A 645 -1.13 -28.16 17.92
CA PHE A 645 -1.16 -29.63 17.94
C PHE A 645 -0.18 -30.28 18.91
N CYS A 646 0.00 -29.66 20.09
CA CYS A 646 0.88 -30.16 21.14
C CYS A 646 0.17 -31.24 21.97
N ARG A 647 0.51 -32.51 21.73
CA ARG A 647 -0.15 -33.70 22.26
C ARG A 647 0.21 -33.99 23.71
N THR A 648 1.46 -33.76 24.10
CA THR A 648 1.97 -34.15 25.43
C THR A 648 2.85 -33.07 26.05
N VAL A 649 2.96 -33.10 27.37
CA VAL A 649 3.83 -32.19 28.13
C VAL A 649 5.31 -32.33 27.74
N ALA A 650 5.76 -33.57 27.46
CA ALA A 650 7.13 -33.82 26.98
C ALA A 650 7.36 -33.27 25.56
N GLU A 651 6.32 -33.23 24.74
CA GLU A 651 6.37 -32.59 23.43
C GLU A 651 6.50 -31.07 23.55
N ALA A 652 5.76 -30.45 24.47
CA ALA A 652 5.90 -29.02 24.77
C ALA A 652 7.34 -28.68 25.17
N ASP A 653 7.95 -29.47 26.06
CA ASP A 653 9.34 -29.27 26.51
C ASP A 653 10.33 -29.36 25.33
N ARG A 654 10.13 -30.30 24.39
CA ARG A 654 10.97 -30.44 23.19
C ARG A 654 10.81 -29.26 22.23
N VAL A 655 9.58 -28.83 21.95
CA VAL A 655 9.34 -27.68 21.06
C VAL A 655 9.95 -26.41 21.63
N LEU A 656 9.75 -26.13 22.92
CA LEU A 656 10.32 -24.96 23.58
C LEU A 656 11.85 -24.99 23.58
N ALA A 657 12.46 -26.16 23.79
CA ALA A 657 13.91 -26.32 23.67
C ALA A 657 14.39 -26.03 22.24
N THR A 658 13.72 -26.58 21.22
CA THR A 658 14.07 -26.32 19.80
C THR A 658 13.90 -24.85 19.43
N MET A 659 12.85 -24.18 19.90
CA MET A 659 12.70 -22.73 19.73
C MET A 659 13.85 -21.94 20.37
N ALA A 660 14.24 -22.31 21.59
CA ALA A 660 15.33 -21.66 22.32
C ALA A 660 16.69 -21.84 21.63
N GLU A 661 16.98 -23.02 21.06
CA GLU A 661 18.18 -23.27 20.25
C GLU A 661 18.30 -22.31 19.05
N HIS A 662 17.16 -21.88 18.49
CA HIS A 662 17.11 -20.91 17.40
C HIS A 662 16.95 -19.45 17.87
N GLY A 663 17.00 -19.21 19.18
CA GLY A 663 16.98 -17.89 19.80
C GLY A 663 15.60 -17.36 20.18
N LEU A 664 14.54 -18.17 20.09
CA LEU A 664 13.19 -17.84 20.55
C LEU A 664 12.94 -18.45 21.93
N GLU A 665 13.44 -17.78 22.96
CA GLU A 665 13.28 -18.21 24.34
C GLU A 665 12.19 -17.41 25.05
N ARG A 666 11.25 -18.10 25.72
CA ARG A 666 10.16 -17.48 26.47
C ARG A 666 10.71 -16.46 27.49
N GLY A 667 10.13 -15.27 27.53
CA GLY A 667 10.54 -14.15 28.38
C GLY A 667 11.72 -13.33 27.85
N ARG A 668 12.57 -13.90 26.98
CA ARG A 668 13.69 -13.18 26.37
C ARG A 668 13.17 -12.21 25.31
N HIS A 669 13.65 -10.97 25.34
CA HIS A 669 13.11 -9.88 24.49
C HIS A 669 11.58 -9.76 24.58
N GLY A 670 10.99 -10.05 25.75
CA GLY A 670 9.53 -10.00 25.97
C GLY A 670 8.73 -11.07 25.21
N LEU A 671 9.36 -12.11 24.65
CA LEU A 671 8.67 -13.16 23.90
C LEU A 671 7.67 -13.89 24.79
N LYS A 672 6.40 -13.89 24.36
CA LYS A 672 5.36 -14.76 24.92
C LYS A 672 5.14 -15.96 24.00
N VAL A 673 4.95 -17.13 24.59
CA VAL A 673 4.66 -18.36 23.88
C VAL A 673 3.34 -18.94 24.38
N TYR A 674 2.35 -19.00 23.50
CA TYR A 674 1.03 -19.60 23.76
C TYR A 674 0.98 -21.02 23.22
N MET A 675 -0.01 -21.78 23.67
CA MET A 675 -0.36 -23.08 23.11
C MET A 675 -1.79 -23.07 22.61
N MET A 676 -2.02 -23.70 21.46
CA MET A 676 -3.38 -23.97 21.01
C MET A 676 -3.93 -25.16 21.81
N CYS A 677 -4.97 -24.92 22.61
CA CYS A 677 -5.65 -25.94 23.41
C CYS A 677 -6.74 -26.59 22.55
N GLU A 678 -6.37 -27.65 21.85
CA GLU A 678 -7.19 -28.23 20.76
C GLU A 678 -7.27 -29.76 20.79
N ILE A 679 -6.54 -30.41 21.69
CA ILE A 679 -6.53 -31.86 21.88
C ILE A 679 -7.12 -32.17 23.26
N PRO A 680 -7.92 -33.25 23.44
CA PRO A 680 -8.45 -33.61 24.76
C PRO A 680 -7.38 -33.73 25.86
N SER A 681 -6.16 -34.17 25.52
CA SER A 681 -5.04 -34.23 26.47
C SER A 681 -4.62 -32.84 26.97
N ASN A 682 -4.77 -31.78 26.16
CA ASN A 682 -4.52 -30.40 26.60
C ASN A 682 -5.48 -30.00 27.72
N VAL A 683 -6.76 -30.37 27.62
CA VAL A 683 -7.78 -30.03 28.61
C VAL A 683 -7.57 -30.83 29.90
N VAL A 684 -7.32 -32.14 29.77
CA VAL A 684 -7.09 -33.04 30.91
C VAL A 684 -5.88 -32.57 31.72
N LEU A 685 -4.79 -32.19 31.04
CA LEU A 685 -3.52 -31.79 31.65
C LEU A 685 -3.25 -30.28 31.59
N ALA A 686 -4.29 -29.45 31.49
CA ALA A 686 -4.15 -28.01 31.23
C ALA A 686 -3.21 -27.29 32.23
N GLU A 687 -3.30 -27.62 33.51
CA GLU A 687 -2.44 -27.04 34.56
C GLU A 687 -0.94 -27.37 34.35
N GLN A 688 -0.63 -28.56 33.83
CA GLN A 688 0.76 -28.96 33.55
C GLN A 688 1.30 -28.28 32.29
N PHE A 689 0.45 -28.08 31.27
CA PHE A 689 0.80 -27.28 30.11
C PHE A 689 0.96 -25.80 30.48
N ALA A 690 0.17 -25.28 31.41
CA ALA A 690 0.20 -23.88 31.81
C ALA A 690 1.53 -23.46 32.43
N THR A 691 2.31 -24.38 33.00
CA THR A 691 3.67 -24.05 33.49
C THR A 691 4.67 -23.76 32.36
N ARG A 692 4.36 -24.14 31.12
CA ARG A 692 5.23 -24.07 29.93
C ARG A 692 4.85 -22.98 28.94
N PHE A 693 3.64 -22.46 29.02
CA PHE A 693 3.12 -21.45 28.10
C PHE A 693 2.58 -20.23 28.88
N ASP A 694 2.61 -19.06 28.25
CA ASP A 694 2.14 -17.79 28.81
C ASP A 694 0.64 -17.56 28.60
N GLY A 695 -0.05 -18.48 27.93
CA GLY A 695 -1.46 -18.37 27.59
C GLY A 695 -1.93 -19.49 26.68
N PHE A 696 -3.24 -19.66 26.59
CA PHE A 696 -3.89 -20.63 25.71
C PHE A 696 -4.81 -19.96 24.69
N SER A 697 -4.96 -20.59 23.54
CA SER A 697 -6.05 -20.30 22.61
C SER A 697 -6.78 -21.60 22.27
N ILE A 698 -8.08 -21.66 22.51
CA ILE A 698 -8.88 -22.84 22.20
C ILE A 698 -9.02 -22.96 20.68
N GLY A 699 -8.55 -24.08 20.14
CA GLY A 699 -8.82 -24.51 18.77
C GLY A 699 -10.09 -25.35 18.75
N SER A 700 -11.26 -24.71 18.81
CA SER A 700 -12.55 -25.40 19.01
C SER A 700 -12.89 -26.38 17.91
N ASN A 701 -12.39 -26.14 16.70
CA ASN A 701 -12.55 -27.05 15.57
C ASN A 701 -11.93 -28.43 15.84
N ASP A 702 -10.60 -28.47 15.98
CA ASP A 702 -9.87 -29.72 16.20
C ASP A 702 -10.26 -30.36 17.55
N LEU A 703 -10.58 -29.54 18.57
CA LEU A 703 -11.11 -30.06 19.84
C LEU A 703 -12.44 -30.80 19.64
N THR A 704 -13.36 -30.22 18.86
CA THR A 704 -14.64 -30.87 18.53
C THR A 704 -14.41 -32.16 17.75
N GLN A 705 -13.53 -32.13 16.74
CA GLN A 705 -13.20 -33.33 15.96
C GLN A 705 -12.69 -34.48 16.84
N LEU A 706 -11.80 -34.18 17.78
CA LEU A 706 -11.16 -35.19 18.62
C LEU A 706 -12.03 -35.65 19.79
N VAL A 707 -12.84 -34.76 20.37
CA VAL A 707 -13.78 -35.13 21.45
C VAL A 707 -14.90 -36.01 20.91
N LEU A 708 -15.42 -35.70 19.72
CA LEU A 708 -16.54 -36.43 19.12
C LEU A 708 -16.08 -37.60 18.22
N GLY A 709 -14.80 -37.65 17.86
CA GLY A 709 -14.27 -38.65 16.92
C GLY A 709 -14.79 -38.47 15.50
N VAL A 710 -14.92 -37.21 15.05
CA VAL A 710 -15.52 -36.84 13.76
C VAL A 710 -14.50 -36.12 12.87
N ASP A 711 -14.35 -36.57 11.63
CA ASP A 711 -13.71 -35.77 10.59
C ASP A 711 -14.72 -34.79 9.99
N ARG A 712 -14.48 -33.49 10.13
CA ARG A 712 -15.37 -32.46 9.60
C ARG A 712 -15.35 -32.39 8.06
N ASP A 713 -14.30 -32.90 7.43
CA ASP A 713 -14.17 -32.95 5.98
C ASP A 713 -14.95 -34.16 5.41
N ALA A 714 -15.34 -35.11 6.27
CA ALA A 714 -16.20 -36.23 5.89
C ALA A 714 -17.66 -35.78 5.79
N GLU A 715 -18.14 -35.61 4.55
CA GLU A 715 -19.50 -35.13 4.25
C GLU A 715 -20.59 -35.92 4.99
N ALA A 716 -20.45 -37.24 5.11
CA ALA A 716 -21.40 -38.11 5.80
C ALA A 716 -21.54 -37.84 7.30
N LEU A 717 -20.54 -37.22 7.94
CA LEU A 717 -20.51 -36.97 9.39
C LEU A 717 -20.71 -35.49 9.73
N ARG A 718 -20.89 -34.62 8.73
CA ARG A 718 -21.05 -33.17 8.93
C ARG A 718 -22.14 -32.79 9.92
N ALA A 719 -23.23 -33.55 9.97
CA ALA A 719 -24.34 -33.31 10.90
C ALA A 719 -23.99 -33.58 12.38
N LEU A 720 -22.94 -34.35 12.65
CA LEU A 720 -22.47 -34.67 14.00
C LEU A 720 -21.45 -33.65 14.53
N PHE A 721 -20.91 -32.79 13.67
CA PHE A 721 -19.95 -31.77 14.06
C PHE A 721 -20.68 -30.55 14.62
N ASP A 722 -20.72 -30.41 15.95
CA ASP A 722 -21.26 -29.22 16.64
C ASP A 722 -20.36 -28.83 17.81
N GLU A 723 -19.78 -27.62 17.74
CA GLU A 723 -18.92 -27.06 18.79
C GLU A 723 -19.69 -26.79 20.10
N ARG A 724 -21.02 -26.80 20.05
CA ARG A 724 -21.92 -26.62 21.19
C ARG A 724 -22.32 -27.94 21.85
N ASP A 725 -21.86 -29.08 21.34
CA ASP A 725 -22.12 -30.37 21.97
C ASP A 725 -21.71 -30.34 23.46
N GLU A 726 -22.46 -31.05 24.29
CA GLU A 726 -22.26 -31.05 25.73
C GLU A 726 -20.83 -31.53 26.10
N ALA A 727 -20.30 -32.52 25.40
CA ALA A 727 -18.94 -33.02 25.64
C ALA A 727 -17.89 -31.93 25.35
N VAL A 728 -18.08 -31.19 24.25
CA VAL A 728 -17.16 -30.12 23.82
C VAL A 728 -17.23 -28.92 24.76
N THR A 729 -18.44 -28.45 25.07
CA THR A 729 -18.64 -27.30 25.97
C THR A 729 -18.13 -27.58 27.39
N ARG A 730 -18.29 -28.80 27.90
CA ARG A 730 -17.67 -29.23 29.18
C ARG A 730 -16.14 -29.17 29.13
N MET A 731 -15.53 -29.65 28.03
CA MET A 731 -14.07 -29.57 27.83
C MET A 731 -13.59 -28.12 27.78
N ILE A 732 -14.32 -27.24 27.09
CA ILE A 732 -14.01 -25.80 27.01
C ILE A 732 -14.10 -25.14 28.38
N SER A 733 -15.18 -25.37 29.13
CA SER A 733 -15.34 -24.85 30.51
C SER A 733 -14.20 -25.31 31.43
N GLU A 734 -13.80 -26.58 31.32
CA GLU A 734 -12.69 -27.13 32.10
C GLU A 734 -11.34 -26.50 31.72
N ALA A 735 -11.08 -26.30 30.43
CA ALA A 735 -9.88 -25.61 29.97
C ALA A 735 -9.80 -24.18 30.49
N ILE A 736 -10.91 -23.42 30.42
CA ILE A 736 -10.97 -22.03 30.89
C ILE A 736 -10.67 -21.96 32.39
N ARG A 737 -11.38 -22.76 33.19
CA ARG A 737 -11.21 -22.79 34.64
C ARG A 737 -9.78 -23.17 35.06
N LYS A 738 -9.19 -24.19 34.43
CA LYS A 738 -7.83 -24.64 34.75
C LYS A 738 -6.77 -23.62 34.31
N ALA A 739 -6.96 -22.95 33.17
CA ALA A 739 -6.06 -21.88 32.73
C ALA A 739 -6.07 -20.70 33.72
N HIS A 740 -7.27 -20.27 34.16
CA HIS A 740 -7.40 -19.21 35.18
C HIS A 740 -6.85 -19.62 36.53
N ALA A 741 -7.06 -20.86 36.96
CA ALA A 741 -6.47 -21.39 38.19
C ALA A 741 -4.93 -21.40 38.15
N ALA A 742 -4.35 -21.61 36.96
CA ALA A 742 -2.92 -21.51 36.73
C ALA A 742 -2.42 -20.07 36.48
N GLY A 743 -3.31 -19.08 36.42
CA GLY A 743 -2.98 -17.66 36.28
C GLY A 743 -2.57 -17.23 34.87
N ILE A 744 -2.91 -18.02 33.83
CA ILE A 744 -2.61 -17.67 32.43
C ILE A 744 -3.89 -17.29 31.67
N PRO A 745 -3.83 -16.34 30.71
CA PRO A 745 -4.97 -15.98 29.87
C PRO A 745 -5.37 -17.11 28.93
N ILE A 746 -6.65 -17.21 28.63
CA ILE A 746 -7.21 -18.15 27.67
C ILE A 746 -8.20 -17.46 26.73
N GLY A 747 -7.90 -17.56 25.43
CA GLY A 747 -8.77 -17.12 24.36
C GLY A 747 -9.38 -18.27 23.58
N ILE A 748 -10.19 -17.94 22.58
CA ILE A 748 -10.68 -18.89 21.57
C ILE A 748 -10.51 -18.31 20.17
N CYS A 749 -10.07 -19.15 19.23
CA CYS A 749 -9.98 -18.81 17.83
C CYS A 749 -10.83 -19.76 16.98
N GLY A 750 -11.69 -19.21 16.13
CA GLY A 750 -12.61 -20.02 15.34
C GLY A 750 -13.82 -19.22 14.86
N GLN A 751 -14.67 -19.86 14.05
CA GLN A 751 -15.93 -19.26 13.60
C GLN A 751 -17.12 -19.62 14.51
N GLY A 752 -16.97 -20.55 15.45
CA GLY A 752 -18.02 -20.94 16.38
C GLY A 752 -18.72 -19.75 17.03
N PRO A 753 -18.00 -18.80 17.67
CA PRO A 753 -18.62 -17.65 18.34
C PRO A 753 -19.38 -16.72 17.39
N SER A 754 -18.90 -16.56 16.14
CA SER A 754 -19.58 -15.74 15.13
C SER A 754 -20.77 -16.45 14.50
N ASN A 755 -20.72 -17.77 14.35
CA ASN A 755 -21.76 -18.60 13.73
C ASN A 755 -22.92 -18.87 14.70
N HIS A 756 -22.60 -18.98 15.98
CA HIS A 756 -23.51 -19.42 17.04
C HIS A 756 -23.54 -18.38 18.18
N PRO A 757 -24.52 -17.45 18.19
CA PRO A 757 -24.62 -16.40 19.20
C PRO A 757 -24.77 -16.91 20.64
N ASP A 758 -25.39 -18.08 20.79
CA ASP A 758 -25.52 -18.84 22.05
C ASP A 758 -24.16 -19.34 22.55
N PHE A 759 -23.28 -19.79 21.64
CA PHE A 759 -21.93 -20.21 21.97
C PHE A 759 -21.04 -19.03 22.41
N ALA A 760 -21.13 -17.88 21.74
CA ALA A 760 -20.46 -16.66 22.20
C ALA A 760 -20.92 -16.24 23.61
N GLU A 761 -22.23 -16.34 23.88
CA GLU A 761 -22.78 -16.06 25.20
C GLU A 761 -22.30 -17.05 26.28
N PHE A 762 -22.21 -18.34 25.94
CA PHE A 762 -21.61 -19.36 26.81
C PHE A 762 -20.16 -19.00 27.17
N LEU A 763 -19.32 -18.68 26.19
CA LEU A 763 -17.92 -18.33 26.42
C LEU A 763 -17.75 -17.11 27.33
N VAL A 764 -18.58 -16.08 27.14
CA VAL A 764 -18.59 -14.87 27.99
C VAL A 764 -18.99 -15.21 29.43
N ARG A 765 -19.98 -16.10 29.62
CA ARG A 765 -20.42 -16.56 30.95
C ARG A 765 -19.36 -17.39 31.66
N GLU A 766 -18.63 -18.23 30.93
CA GLU A 766 -17.48 -18.99 31.46
C GLU A 766 -16.27 -18.09 31.76
N GLY A 767 -16.30 -16.83 31.33
CA GLY A 767 -15.28 -15.83 31.65
C GLY A 767 -14.07 -15.83 30.72
N ILE A 768 -14.20 -16.28 29.46
CA ILE A 768 -13.11 -16.25 28.47
C ILE A 768 -12.43 -14.86 28.40
N ASP A 769 -11.10 -14.83 28.27
CA ASP A 769 -10.34 -13.57 28.25
C ASP A 769 -10.42 -12.87 26.90
N SER A 770 -10.40 -13.64 25.80
CA SER A 770 -10.52 -13.11 24.45
C SER A 770 -11.28 -14.01 23.49
N ILE A 771 -11.94 -13.39 22.51
CA ILE A 771 -12.62 -14.08 21.40
C ILE A 771 -12.06 -13.49 20.11
N SER A 772 -11.49 -14.34 19.25
CA SER A 772 -10.89 -13.93 17.97
C SER A 772 -11.79 -14.29 16.79
N LEU A 773 -12.21 -13.27 16.03
CA LEU A 773 -13.27 -13.35 15.04
C LEU A 773 -12.77 -13.03 13.63
N ASN A 774 -13.48 -13.51 12.61
CA ASN A 774 -13.22 -12.99 11.27
C ASN A 774 -13.71 -11.54 11.17
N PRO A 775 -13.03 -10.67 10.40
CA PRO A 775 -13.35 -9.25 10.33
C PRO A 775 -14.80 -8.93 9.91
N ASP A 776 -15.39 -9.74 9.03
CA ASP A 776 -16.78 -9.63 8.56
C ASP A 776 -17.81 -9.86 9.68
N SER A 777 -17.51 -10.78 10.61
CA SER A 777 -18.38 -11.11 11.73
C SER A 777 -18.17 -10.23 12.97
N PHE A 778 -17.15 -9.37 12.95
CA PHE A 778 -16.66 -8.64 14.13
C PHE A 778 -17.75 -7.78 14.78
N LEU A 779 -18.39 -6.89 14.00
CA LEU A 779 -19.35 -5.90 14.50
C LEU A 779 -20.57 -6.54 15.16
N ARG A 780 -21.14 -7.54 14.51
CA ARG A 780 -22.33 -8.27 15.00
C ARG A 780 -22.03 -8.94 16.33
N THR A 781 -20.85 -9.57 16.42
CA THR A 781 -20.48 -10.36 17.60
C THR A 781 -20.09 -9.47 18.77
N VAL A 782 -19.40 -8.34 18.55
CA VAL A 782 -19.10 -7.35 19.61
C VAL A 782 -20.36 -6.87 20.32
N ARG A 783 -21.41 -6.52 19.57
CA ARG A 783 -22.70 -6.09 20.17
C ARG A 783 -23.29 -7.19 21.05
N ARG A 784 -23.27 -8.43 20.58
CA ARG A 784 -23.78 -9.59 21.32
C ARG A 784 -22.98 -9.88 22.60
N ILE A 785 -21.65 -9.76 22.54
CA ILE A 785 -20.77 -9.89 23.71
C ILE A 785 -21.15 -8.82 24.74
N ALA A 786 -21.23 -7.56 24.33
CA ALA A 786 -21.60 -6.47 25.23
C ALA A 786 -23.00 -6.65 25.86
N GLU A 787 -24.00 -7.05 25.07
CA GLU A 787 -25.35 -7.37 25.57
C GLU A 787 -25.33 -8.52 26.60
N THR A 788 -24.45 -9.50 26.41
CA THR A 788 -24.30 -10.62 27.33
C THR A 788 -23.65 -10.17 28.63
N GLU A 789 -22.57 -9.39 28.54
CA GLU A 789 -21.88 -8.81 29.71
C GLU A 789 -22.79 -7.93 30.58
N GLN A 790 -23.63 -7.12 29.93
CA GLN A 790 -24.64 -6.32 30.62
C GLN A 790 -25.67 -7.19 31.35
N ARG A 791 -26.15 -8.28 30.71
CA ARG A 791 -27.11 -9.21 31.33
C ARG A 791 -26.54 -9.94 32.55
N ILE A 792 -25.24 -10.23 32.58
CA ILE A 792 -24.57 -10.88 33.71
C ILE A 792 -24.07 -9.88 34.77
N GLY A 793 -24.47 -8.61 34.70
CA GLY A 793 -24.17 -7.58 35.72
C GLY A 793 -22.70 -7.17 35.79
N HIS A 794 -21.93 -7.37 34.71
CA HIS A 794 -20.53 -6.95 34.66
C HIS A 794 -20.45 -5.52 34.09
N ASP A 795 -19.94 -4.57 34.87
CA ASP A 795 -19.75 -3.18 34.44
C ASP A 795 -18.50 -3.04 33.53
N PRO A 796 -18.65 -2.59 32.27
CA PRO A 796 -17.54 -2.46 31.31
C PRO A 796 -16.49 -1.38 31.65
N ALA A 797 -16.69 -0.57 32.70
CA ALA A 797 -15.86 0.61 33.00
C ALA A 797 -14.42 0.33 33.51
N GLY A 798 -14.05 -0.92 33.81
CA GLY A 798 -12.78 -1.24 34.49
C GLY A 798 -11.49 -1.14 33.65
N ARG A 799 -11.55 -1.34 32.32
CA ARG A 799 -10.32 -1.46 31.48
C ARG A 799 -9.92 -0.19 30.74
N ARG A 800 -10.86 0.68 30.30
CA ARG A 800 -10.54 1.87 29.50
C ARG A 800 -9.70 2.94 30.23
N ARG A 801 -9.73 2.97 31.57
CA ARG A 801 -8.87 3.88 32.36
C ARG A 801 -7.39 3.49 32.35
N ALA A 802 -7.05 2.21 32.16
CA ALA A 802 -5.65 1.77 32.16
C ALA A 802 -4.92 2.02 30.84
N THR A 803 -5.62 2.06 29.70
CA THR A 803 -5.02 2.27 28.36
C THR A 803 -4.92 3.72 27.91
N MET A 804 -5.44 4.69 28.66
CA MET A 804 -5.22 6.12 28.36
C MET A 804 -4.03 6.72 29.14
N GLU A 805 -3.45 5.97 30.08
CA GLU A 805 -2.32 6.41 30.92
C GLU A 805 -1.04 5.57 30.70
N SER A 806 -0.96 4.76 29.64
CA SER A 806 0.23 3.95 29.29
C SER A 806 0.76 4.20 27.89
#